data_AF-A0ABD1NFN0-F1
#
_entry.id   AF-A0ABD1NFN0-F1
#
_cell.length_a   1.000
_cell.length_b   1.000
_cell.length_c   1.000
_cell.angle_alpha   90.00
_cell.angle_beta   90.00
_cell.angle_gamma   90.00
#
_symmetry.space_group_name_H-M   'P 1'
#
loop_
_entity.id
_entity.type
_entity.pdbx_description
1 polymer ?
#
loop_
_entity_poly.entity_id
_entity_poly.type
_entity_poly.pdbx_seq_one_letter_code
_entity_poly.pdbx_strand_id
1 'polypeptide(L)'
;MPEDPIKCSSENTQCTITNSYGTFPDRSICGAERVFYPRNEEEVVEVVAKASESKRKLKVATRYSHSIPKWVCPDGQKGWLISTKYLNRVLEVDAVERTITVQSGVTLKQLINESARAGLALPYAPYWWGLTIGGILGTGAHGSSLWGNGSAVHERVLELTIVTPATPQHGHAMLHRLSQHHHHLQHLHAAQLSLGLLGITLKLEPLFKRSITYLTQNDSDLGDQAVTFGQQHEFADIIWYPNQHKAVYRVDDRVPMNTSGSGVYDFIPFRSTPSLELALIRTTEDVQESVSDSEGKCLLAKTATNTLMATAYGLTNDGVIFSGFPVVGFHNHLQASGSCLDNDMNSKITSCPGTSGLKGIELEPKGFCGIEIYNGILMRYVKPSSAYLGKQEDAIDFDITYYRSKDPMTPRLHEDIIEEIEQMGIFKYGGLPHWGKNRNVAFEGVIDKYKNAWKFLKVKDEYDPQGLFSSEWTDQVLGLKEGITKWKDGCALEEELQEATRDANGKCAGAMLLTATLAGIGYALTNNVFFLCTLIIRMQASGRCLDSLNDGLLTECPWDSRVKGVFFHQTTFSISLSKVKNFIEDVQKLVELEPKALCGVVASNGIPMLYVTASSVYLGKSEDAVHADFDITYYPSKDPYWLLEFSKTYSKR
;
A
#
# COMPACT_ATOMS: atom_id res chain seq x y z
N MET A 1 14.81 -2.60 -14.49
CA MET A 1 13.36 -2.48 -14.75
C MET A 1 12.67 -3.71 -14.20
N PRO A 2 11.53 -3.58 -13.49
CA PRO A 2 10.80 -4.73 -12.98
C PRO A 2 10.40 -5.72 -14.08
N GLU A 3 10.50 -7.00 -13.76
CA GLU A 3 10.14 -8.11 -14.63
C GLU A 3 8.67 -8.04 -15.06
N ASP A 4 8.29 -8.83 -16.05
CA ASP A 4 6.88 -9.08 -16.31
C ASP A 4 6.25 -9.81 -15.10
N PRO A 5 5.14 -9.33 -14.54
CA PRO A 5 4.47 -10.00 -13.43
C PRO A 5 3.90 -11.37 -13.81
N ILE A 6 3.78 -11.67 -15.12
CA ILE A 6 3.28 -12.94 -15.63
C ILE A 6 4.45 -13.86 -15.98
N LYS A 7 4.46 -15.07 -15.41
CA LYS A 7 5.47 -16.10 -15.68
C LYS A 7 4.79 -17.39 -16.15
N CYS A 8 5.17 -17.93 -17.30
CA CYS A 8 4.57 -19.13 -17.87
C CYS A 8 5.63 -20.22 -18.06
N SER A 9 5.28 -21.48 -17.77
CA SER A 9 6.20 -22.62 -17.95
C SER A 9 6.24 -23.15 -19.38
N SER A 10 5.21 -22.87 -20.18
CA SER A 10 5.07 -23.27 -21.58
C SER A 10 4.46 -22.11 -22.37
N GLU A 11 4.74 -21.97 -23.66
CA GLU A 11 4.33 -20.85 -24.54
C GLU A 11 2.98 -20.19 -24.17
N ASN A 12 3.02 -19.17 -23.31
CA ASN A 12 1.87 -18.44 -22.75
C ASN A 12 0.79 -19.30 -22.05
N THR A 13 1.10 -20.51 -21.60
CA THR A 13 0.21 -21.41 -20.85
C THR A 13 0.82 -21.85 -19.53
N GLN A 14 0.00 -22.31 -18.59
CA GLN A 14 0.43 -22.66 -17.23
C GLN A 14 1.19 -21.50 -16.59
N CYS A 15 0.49 -20.37 -16.50
CA CYS A 15 1.05 -19.12 -16.06
C CYS A 15 0.77 -18.88 -14.57
N THR A 16 1.62 -18.08 -13.96
CA THR A 16 1.40 -17.47 -12.67
C THR A 16 1.46 -15.96 -12.81
N ILE A 17 0.76 -15.26 -11.94
CA ILE A 17 0.81 -13.81 -11.82
C ILE A 17 0.95 -13.39 -10.36
N THR A 18 1.77 -12.38 -10.15
CA THR A 18 1.98 -11.70 -8.87
C THR A 18 1.83 -10.18 -9.06
N ASN A 19 1.89 -9.42 -7.97
CA ASN A 19 2.04 -7.98 -8.05
C ASN A 19 3.52 -7.59 -8.23
N SER A 20 3.82 -6.29 -8.35
CA SER A 20 5.20 -5.78 -8.48
C SER A 20 6.15 -6.19 -7.35
N TYR A 21 5.61 -6.54 -6.18
CA TYR A 21 6.34 -7.00 -5.00
C TYR A 21 6.61 -8.51 -4.99
N GLY A 22 6.12 -9.24 -6.01
CA GLY A 22 6.34 -10.67 -6.17
C GLY A 22 5.38 -11.56 -5.39
N THR A 23 4.46 -11.01 -4.58
CA THR A 23 3.43 -11.79 -3.88
C THR A 23 2.27 -10.91 -3.39
N PHE A 24 1.07 -11.48 -3.31
CA PHE A 24 -0.11 -10.79 -2.76
C PHE A 24 -0.09 -10.75 -1.22
N PRO A 25 -0.95 -9.93 -0.57
CA PRO A 25 -1.03 -9.84 0.88
C PRO A 25 -1.09 -11.20 1.59
N ASP A 26 -1.93 -12.12 1.13
CA ASP A 26 -2.08 -13.45 1.74
C ASP A 26 -1.00 -14.48 1.31
N ARG A 27 0.12 -14.01 0.73
CA ARG A 27 1.25 -14.81 0.23
C ARG A 27 0.93 -15.74 -0.93
N SER A 28 -0.28 -15.69 -1.47
CA SER A 28 -0.64 -16.53 -2.59
C SER A 28 0.02 -16.06 -3.89
N ILE A 29 0.18 -17.01 -4.80
CA ILE A 29 0.49 -16.78 -6.20
C ILE A 29 -0.76 -17.17 -6.99
N CYS A 30 -1.20 -16.31 -7.89
CA CYS A 30 -2.39 -16.58 -8.68
C CYS A 30 -2.01 -17.33 -9.95
N GLY A 31 -2.58 -18.52 -10.13
CA GLY A 31 -2.38 -19.30 -11.34
C GLY A 31 -3.32 -18.87 -12.46
N ALA A 32 -2.94 -19.11 -13.70
CA ALA A 32 -3.74 -18.88 -14.89
C ALA A 32 -3.44 -19.96 -15.93
N GLU A 33 -4.47 -20.43 -16.62
CA GLU A 33 -4.31 -21.45 -17.65
C GLU A 33 -3.52 -20.89 -18.84
N ARG A 34 -3.76 -19.62 -19.19
CA ARG A 34 -3.21 -18.95 -20.36
C ARG A 34 -3.17 -17.43 -20.19
N VAL A 35 -2.22 -16.78 -20.86
CA VAL A 35 -2.17 -15.33 -21.05
C VAL A 35 -2.25 -14.96 -22.53
N PHE A 36 -2.87 -13.81 -22.83
CA PHE A 36 -2.88 -13.18 -24.15
C PHE A 36 -2.24 -11.80 -24.07
N TYR A 37 -1.55 -11.40 -25.13
CA TYR A 37 -0.84 -10.11 -25.23
C TYR A 37 -1.32 -9.30 -26.44
N PRO A 38 -2.58 -8.81 -26.42
CA PRO A 38 -3.15 -8.07 -27.53
C PRO A 38 -2.41 -6.75 -27.78
N ARG A 39 -2.48 -6.26 -29.03
CA ARG A 39 -1.84 -5.00 -29.49
C ARG A 39 -2.84 -3.93 -29.92
N ASN A 40 -4.08 -4.33 -30.19
CA ASN A 40 -5.14 -3.47 -30.69
C ASN A 40 -6.50 -3.90 -30.11
N GLU A 41 -7.55 -3.14 -30.44
CA GLU A 41 -8.90 -3.39 -29.90
C GLU A 41 -9.48 -4.70 -30.45
N GLU A 42 -9.21 -5.02 -31.71
CA GLU A 42 -9.70 -6.22 -32.40
C GLU A 42 -9.21 -7.50 -31.72
N GLU A 43 -7.91 -7.59 -31.42
CA GLU A 43 -7.31 -8.73 -30.72
C GLU A 43 -7.91 -8.90 -29.31
N VAL A 44 -8.32 -7.82 -28.64
CA VAL A 44 -9.01 -7.94 -27.34
C VAL A 44 -10.41 -8.51 -27.53
N VAL A 45 -11.17 -8.02 -28.50
CA VAL A 45 -12.50 -8.53 -28.82
C VAL A 45 -12.43 -10.02 -29.13
N GLU A 46 -11.45 -10.47 -29.92
CA GLU A 46 -11.23 -11.89 -30.21
C GLU A 46 -10.96 -12.72 -28.95
N VAL A 47 -10.13 -12.23 -28.03
CA VAL A 47 -9.82 -12.93 -26.78
C VAL A 47 -11.04 -13.02 -25.88
N VAL A 48 -11.81 -11.93 -25.74
CA VAL A 48 -13.04 -11.91 -24.93
C VAL A 48 -14.10 -12.83 -25.53
N ALA A 49 -14.27 -12.82 -26.86
CA ALA A 49 -15.19 -13.72 -27.56
C ALA A 49 -14.85 -15.18 -27.30
N LYS A 50 -13.57 -15.54 -27.47
CA LYS A 50 -13.08 -16.91 -27.23
C LYS A 50 -13.26 -17.35 -25.77
N ALA A 51 -13.02 -16.46 -24.83
CA ALA A 51 -13.20 -16.73 -23.42
C ALA A 51 -14.68 -16.92 -23.06
N SER A 52 -15.56 -16.08 -23.62
CA SER A 52 -17.02 -16.17 -23.45
C SER A 52 -17.56 -17.50 -24.02
N GLU A 53 -17.16 -17.88 -25.23
CA GLU A 53 -17.49 -19.17 -25.85
C GLU A 53 -17.01 -20.36 -25.00
N SER A 54 -15.78 -20.27 -24.49
CA SER A 54 -15.16 -21.32 -23.68
C SER A 54 -15.56 -21.29 -22.20
N LYS A 55 -16.43 -20.34 -21.79
CA LYS A 55 -16.81 -20.07 -20.40
C LYS A 55 -15.61 -19.94 -19.44
N ARG A 56 -14.55 -19.26 -19.90
CA ARG A 56 -13.33 -19.04 -19.13
C ARG A 56 -13.31 -17.63 -18.56
N LYS A 57 -13.17 -17.51 -17.24
CA LYS A 57 -13.01 -16.22 -16.56
C LYS A 57 -11.76 -15.50 -17.05
N LEU A 58 -11.81 -14.18 -17.16
CA LEU A 58 -10.73 -13.32 -17.65
C LEU A 58 -10.35 -12.28 -16.61
N LYS A 59 -9.05 -12.03 -16.43
CA LYS A 59 -8.55 -10.86 -15.71
C LYS A 59 -7.53 -10.09 -16.52
N VAL A 60 -7.48 -8.78 -16.28
CA VAL A 60 -6.60 -7.87 -17.02
C VAL A 60 -5.39 -7.55 -16.15
N ALA A 61 -4.21 -7.89 -16.66
CA ALA A 61 -2.93 -7.62 -16.05
C ALA A 61 -2.27 -6.39 -16.68
N THR A 62 -1.95 -5.40 -15.86
CA THR A 62 -1.16 -4.24 -16.29
C THR A 62 0.32 -4.60 -16.38
N ARG A 63 1.10 -3.82 -17.15
CA ARG A 63 2.54 -4.06 -17.36
C ARG A 63 3.33 -4.36 -16.08
N TYR A 64 2.98 -3.73 -14.95
CA TYR A 64 3.71 -3.89 -13.69
C TYR A 64 2.87 -4.49 -12.55
N SER A 65 1.56 -4.71 -12.74
CA SER A 65 0.67 -5.29 -11.70
C SER A 65 0.89 -4.66 -10.31
N HIS A 66 0.95 -3.32 -10.23
CA HIS A 66 1.41 -2.62 -9.02
C HIS A 66 0.34 -2.47 -7.92
N SER A 67 -0.86 -3.00 -8.13
CA SER A 67 -1.88 -3.06 -7.08
C SER A 67 -1.49 -4.09 -6.04
N ILE A 68 -1.59 -3.73 -4.76
CA ILE A 68 -1.36 -4.68 -3.67
C ILE A 68 -2.42 -5.79 -3.64
N PRO A 69 -3.74 -5.51 -3.69
CA PRO A 69 -4.75 -6.55 -3.66
C PRO A 69 -4.89 -7.33 -4.98
N LYS A 70 -5.64 -8.43 -4.91
CA LYS A 70 -5.73 -9.49 -5.92
C LYS A 70 -6.65 -9.20 -7.11
N TRP A 71 -6.76 -7.94 -7.53
CA TRP A 71 -7.62 -7.55 -8.66
C TRP A 71 -7.38 -8.35 -9.94
N VAL A 72 -6.13 -8.79 -10.15
CA VAL A 72 -5.70 -9.49 -11.35
C VAL A 72 -5.81 -11.02 -11.25
N CYS A 73 -6.11 -11.56 -10.07
CA CYS A 73 -6.17 -13.00 -9.86
C CYS A 73 -7.43 -13.58 -10.51
N PRO A 74 -7.29 -14.50 -11.49
CA PRO A 74 -8.43 -15.22 -12.02
C PRO A 74 -8.86 -16.34 -11.06
N ASP A 75 -10.05 -16.91 -11.30
CA ASP A 75 -10.54 -18.02 -10.50
C ASP A 75 -9.78 -19.32 -10.76
N GLY A 76 -9.15 -19.81 -9.69
CA GLY A 76 -8.38 -21.04 -9.69
C GLY A 76 -7.26 -21.05 -10.74
N GLN A 77 -6.92 -22.24 -11.24
CA GLN A 77 -5.87 -22.43 -12.26
C GLN A 77 -6.40 -22.36 -13.69
N LYS A 78 -7.70 -22.10 -13.86
CA LYS A 78 -8.45 -22.31 -15.12
C LYS A 78 -8.83 -21.02 -15.84
N GLY A 79 -8.69 -19.87 -15.19
CA GLY A 79 -8.97 -18.58 -15.84
C GLY A 79 -7.80 -18.10 -16.71
N TRP A 80 -8.09 -17.11 -17.54
CA TRP A 80 -7.18 -16.54 -18.52
C TRP A 80 -6.80 -15.11 -18.14
N LEU A 81 -5.64 -14.66 -18.62
CA LEU A 81 -5.15 -13.30 -18.44
C LEU A 81 -5.09 -12.56 -19.78
N ILE A 82 -5.42 -11.26 -19.75
CA ILE A 82 -5.10 -10.32 -20.83
C ILE A 82 -4.05 -9.36 -20.30
N SER A 83 -2.86 -9.35 -20.88
CA SER A 83 -1.81 -8.39 -20.54
C SER A 83 -1.92 -7.13 -21.39
N THR A 84 -1.98 -5.96 -20.75
CA THR A 84 -1.99 -4.67 -21.46
C THR A 84 -0.60 -4.20 -21.90
N LYS A 85 0.43 -5.04 -21.72
CA LYS A 85 1.84 -4.73 -22.02
C LYS A 85 2.07 -4.12 -23.41
N TYR A 86 1.33 -4.58 -24.44
CA TYR A 86 1.43 -4.06 -25.81
C TYR A 86 0.23 -3.19 -26.25
N LEU A 87 -0.73 -2.93 -25.36
CA LEU A 87 -1.82 -1.96 -25.55
C LEU A 87 -1.38 -0.58 -25.06
N ASN A 88 -0.23 -0.08 -25.51
CA ASN A 88 0.45 1.07 -24.92
C ASN A 88 0.70 2.21 -25.91
N ARG A 89 -0.19 2.39 -26.90
CA ARG A 89 -0.10 3.49 -27.86
C ARG A 89 -0.88 4.71 -27.41
N VAL A 90 -0.28 5.89 -27.58
CA VAL A 90 -1.00 7.18 -27.63
C VAL A 90 -1.58 7.30 -29.02
N LEU A 91 -2.91 7.39 -29.11
CA LEU A 91 -3.64 7.37 -30.37
C LEU A 91 -3.79 8.77 -30.95
N GLU A 92 -4.06 9.77 -30.10
CA GLU A 92 -4.29 11.15 -30.51
C GLU A 92 -3.96 12.13 -29.38
N VAL A 93 -3.43 13.30 -29.73
CA VAL A 93 -3.28 14.46 -28.84
C VAL A 93 -3.82 15.68 -29.56
N ASP A 94 -4.92 16.25 -29.10
CA ASP A 94 -5.51 17.47 -29.65
C ASP A 94 -5.19 18.66 -28.73
N ALA A 95 -4.31 19.54 -29.18
CA ALA A 95 -3.91 20.74 -28.44
C ALA A 95 -5.02 21.81 -28.36
N VAL A 96 -5.93 21.85 -29.35
CA VAL A 96 -7.02 22.81 -29.43
C VAL A 96 -8.14 22.40 -28.48
N GLU A 97 -8.60 21.16 -28.60
CA GLU A 97 -9.62 20.58 -27.72
C GLU A 97 -9.06 20.21 -26.35
N ARG A 98 -7.74 20.19 -26.18
CA ARG A 98 -7.02 19.83 -24.95
C ARG A 98 -7.40 18.43 -24.50
N THR A 99 -7.32 17.47 -25.41
CA THR A 99 -7.63 16.08 -25.15
C THR A 99 -6.46 15.17 -25.53
N ILE A 100 -6.40 14.02 -24.88
CA ILE A 100 -5.50 12.94 -25.25
C ILE A 100 -6.25 11.63 -25.25
N THR A 101 -6.11 10.85 -26.32
CA THR A 101 -6.68 9.52 -26.44
C THR A 101 -5.57 8.48 -26.41
N VAL A 102 -5.65 7.54 -25.48
CA VAL A 102 -4.62 6.54 -25.20
C VAL A 102 -5.20 5.15 -25.06
N GLN A 103 -4.39 4.15 -25.37
CA GLN A 103 -4.69 2.78 -24.96
C GLN A 103 -4.41 2.58 -23.46
N SER A 104 -5.11 1.64 -22.83
CA SER A 104 -5.07 1.45 -21.37
C SER A 104 -3.73 1.02 -20.78
N GLY A 105 -2.84 0.45 -21.59
CA GLY A 105 -1.48 0.08 -21.19
C GLY A 105 -0.45 1.22 -21.28
N VAL A 106 -0.83 2.41 -21.77
CA VAL A 106 0.05 3.60 -21.74
C VAL A 106 0.44 3.91 -20.30
N THR A 107 1.73 4.15 -20.05
CA THR A 107 2.21 4.51 -18.71
C THR A 107 1.95 5.98 -18.41
N LEU A 108 1.87 6.32 -17.12
CA LEU A 108 1.74 7.70 -16.69
C LEU A 108 2.89 8.55 -17.22
N LYS A 109 4.13 8.02 -17.21
CA LYS A 109 5.28 8.70 -17.82
C LYS A 109 5.05 9.06 -19.30
N GLN A 110 4.57 8.09 -20.09
CA GLN A 110 4.29 8.31 -21.51
C GLN A 110 3.21 9.38 -21.69
N LEU A 111 2.08 9.28 -20.96
CA LEU A 111 1.00 10.26 -21.02
C LEU A 111 1.48 11.68 -20.67
N ILE A 112 2.28 11.82 -19.60
CA ILE A 112 2.82 13.11 -19.17
C ILE A 112 3.73 13.71 -20.26
N ASN A 113 4.62 12.91 -20.81
CA ASN A 113 5.58 13.37 -21.82
C ASN A 113 4.89 13.77 -23.12
N GLU A 114 3.96 12.96 -23.63
CA GLU A 114 3.23 13.30 -24.86
C GLU A 114 2.32 14.52 -24.68
N SER A 115 1.65 14.65 -23.52
CA SER A 115 0.86 15.84 -23.19
C SER A 115 1.74 17.11 -23.18
N ALA A 116 2.90 17.04 -22.52
CA ALA A 116 3.81 18.18 -22.41
C ALA A 116 4.38 18.61 -23.76
N ARG A 117 4.67 17.68 -24.67
CA ARG A 117 5.10 17.99 -26.05
C ARG A 117 4.05 18.79 -26.83
N ALA A 118 2.77 18.57 -26.54
CA ALA A 118 1.67 19.34 -27.12
C ALA A 118 1.35 20.65 -26.35
N GLY A 119 2.17 21.02 -25.36
CA GLY A 119 1.92 22.20 -24.53
C GLY A 119 0.74 22.01 -23.56
N LEU A 120 0.43 20.77 -23.20
CA LEU A 120 -0.65 20.40 -22.28
C LEU A 120 -0.13 19.69 -21.03
N ALA A 121 -0.99 19.54 -20.03
CA ALA A 121 -0.71 18.86 -18.78
C ALA A 121 -1.95 18.07 -18.30
N LEU A 122 -1.72 16.85 -17.83
CA LEU A 122 -2.62 16.22 -16.85
C LEU A 122 -2.36 16.91 -15.51
N PRO A 123 -3.32 17.62 -14.91
CA PRO A 123 -3.04 18.49 -13.77
C PRO A 123 -2.87 17.76 -12.45
N TYR A 124 -3.55 16.62 -12.25
CA TYR A 124 -3.42 15.81 -11.05
C TYR A 124 -3.11 14.38 -11.44
N ALA A 125 -2.10 13.80 -10.79
CA ALA A 125 -1.64 12.45 -11.07
C ALA A 125 -1.06 11.80 -9.80
N PRO A 126 -1.06 10.45 -9.71
CA PRO A 126 -0.25 9.74 -8.74
C PRO A 126 1.24 10.00 -8.94
N TYR A 127 2.04 9.77 -7.89
CA TYR A 127 3.45 10.19 -7.87
C TYR A 127 4.42 9.25 -8.57
N TRP A 128 4.02 8.03 -8.94
CA TRP A 128 4.90 7.05 -9.58
C TRP A 128 4.61 6.85 -11.08
N TRP A 129 5.65 7.01 -11.90
CA TRP A 129 5.60 6.92 -13.37
C TRP A 129 5.15 5.59 -13.96
N GLY A 130 5.36 4.49 -13.24
CA GLY A 130 5.12 3.15 -13.76
C GLY A 130 3.64 2.74 -13.84
N LEU A 131 2.72 3.52 -13.27
CA LEU A 131 1.30 3.19 -13.35
C LEU A 131 0.79 3.31 -14.79
N THR A 132 0.08 2.29 -15.29
CA THR A 132 -0.64 2.37 -16.57
C THR A 132 -1.97 3.10 -16.39
N ILE A 133 -2.45 3.82 -17.41
CA ILE A 133 -3.72 4.58 -17.31
C ILE A 133 -4.90 3.66 -16.96
N GLY A 134 -4.97 2.46 -17.55
CA GLY A 134 -6.00 1.47 -17.20
C GLY A 134 -5.95 1.03 -15.73
N GLY A 135 -4.75 0.89 -15.16
CA GLY A 135 -4.54 0.60 -13.74
C GLY A 135 -4.90 1.78 -12.82
N ILE A 136 -4.60 3.01 -13.25
CA ILE A 136 -4.99 4.24 -12.54
C ILE A 136 -6.52 4.31 -12.42
N LEU A 137 -7.22 4.18 -13.54
CA LEU A 137 -8.68 4.21 -13.56
C LEU A 137 -9.28 3.01 -12.83
N GLY A 138 -8.73 1.81 -13.04
CA GLY A 138 -9.19 0.58 -12.39
C GLY A 138 -9.12 0.59 -10.86
N THR A 139 -8.25 1.41 -10.28
CA THR A 139 -8.05 1.49 -8.81
C THR A 139 -8.43 2.85 -8.21
N GLY A 140 -8.97 3.78 -9.03
CA GLY A 140 -9.31 5.13 -8.59
C GLY A 140 -8.10 5.95 -8.13
N ALA A 141 -6.92 5.73 -8.72
CA ALA A 141 -5.69 6.41 -8.31
C ALA A 141 -5.75 7.92 -8.59
N HIS A 142 -5.16 8.69 -7.68
CA HIS A 142 -5.32 10.14 -7.61
C HIS A 142 -4.02 10.84 -7.17
N GLY A 143 -3.95 12.15 -7.43
CA GLY A 143 -2.97 13.07 -6.83
C GLY A 143 -3.44 13.61 -5.48
N SER A 144 -3.19 14.89 -5.21
CA SER A 144 -3.67 15.59 -4.02
C SER A 144 -4.22 16.97 -4.39
N SER A 145 -5.50 17.24 -4.09
CA SER A 145 -6.16 18.55 -4.28
C SER A 145 -7.63 18.56 -3.81
N LEU A 146 -8.08 19.68 -3.24
CA LEU A 146 -9.51 20.01 -3.05
C LEU A 146 -10.06 20.99 -4.12
N TRP A 147 -9.24 21.37 -5.09
CA TRP A 147 -9.56 22.41 -6.07
C TRP A 147 -10.18 21.83 -7.35
N GLY A 148 -10.97 22.65 -8.05
CA GLY A 148 -11.66 22.25 -9.28
C GLY A 148 -12.47 20.96 -9.11
N ASN A 149 -12.29 20.02 -10.04
CA ASN A 149 -12.92 18.68 -10.03
C ASN A 149 -12.18 17.66 -9.15
N GLY A 150 -11.14 18.09 -8.41
CA GLY A 150 -10.37 17.23 -7.52
C GLY A 150 -9.26 16.44 -8.21
N SER A 151 -8.57 15.65 -7.40
CA SER A 151 -7.30 15.00 -7.74
C SER A 151 -7.42 13.62 -8.39
N ALA A 152 -8.63 13.05 -8.46
CA ALA A 152 -8.87 11.74 -9.05
C ALA A 152 -8.78 11.79 -10.57
N VAL A 153 -7.94 10.92 -11.16
CA VAL A 153 -7.68 10.95 -12.61
C VAL A 153 -8.92 10.57 -13.42
N HIS A 154 -9.77 9.69 -12.88
CA HIS A 154 -10.99 9.27 -13.56
C HIS A 154 -12.03 10.38 -13.74
N GLU A 155 -11.95 11.49 -12.97
CA GLU A 155 -12.79 12.68 -13.18
C GLU A 155 -12.38 13.49 -14.43
N ARG A 156 -11.28 13.13 -15.10
CA ARG A 156 -10.84 13.74 -16.36
C ARG A 156 -11.27 12.94 -17.59
N VAL A 157 -11.96 11.82 -17.41
CA VAL A 157 -12.38 10.96 -18.52
C VAL A 157 -13.57 11.59 -19.25
N LEU A 158 -13.42 11.74 -20.58
CA LEU A 158 -14.47 12.20 -21.49
C LEU A 158 -15.15 11.02 -22.20
N GLU A 159 -14.36 10.00 -22.53
CA GLU A 159 -14.80 8.79 -23.21
C GLU A 159 -13.95 7.58 -22.81
N LEU A 160 -14.60 6.41 -22.75
CA LEU A 160 -13.98 5.11 -22.53
C LEU A 160 -14.47 4.11 -23.58
N THR A 161 -13.57 3.26 -24.03
CA THR A 161 -13.88 2.05 -24.80
C THR A 161 -13.71 0.83 -23.90
N ILE A 162 -14.76 0.03 -23.77
CA ILE A 162 -14.78 -1.23 -23.04
C ILE A 162 -15.18 -2.39 -23.96
N VAL A 163 -14.76 -3.61 -23.60
CA VAL A 163 -15.17 -4.84 -24.29
C VAL A 163 -15.86 -5.76 -23.30
N THR A 164 -17.00 -6.29 -23.71
CA THR A 164 -17.93 -7.06 -22.88
C THR A 164 -18.25 -8.39 -23.55
N PRO A 165 -18.61 -9.44 -22.78
CA PRO A 165 -19.21 -10.63 -23.38
C PRO A 165 -20.54 -10.28 -24.06
N ALA A 166 -20.79 -10.94 -25.19
CA ALA A 166 -22.05 -10.82 -25.93
C ALA A 166 -22.61 -12.20 -26.28
N THR A 167 -23.81 -12.23 -26.85
CA THR A 167 -24.42 -13.47 -27.34
C THR A 167 -23.72 -13.97 -28.62
N PRO A 168 -23.90 -15.25 -29.01
CA PRO A 168 -23.33 -15.78 -30.25
C PRO A 168 -23.72 -14.97 -31.50
N GLN A 169 -24.92 -14.39 -31.52
CA GLN A 169 -25.40 -13.56 -32.63
C GLN A 169 -24.55 -12.29 -32.82
N HIS A 170 -23.88 -11.83 -31.77
CA HIS A 170 -22.98 -10.68 -31.78
C HIS A 170 -21.51 -11.11 -31.73
N GLY A 171 -21.17 -12.35 -32.08
CA GLY A 171 -19.79 -12.82 -32.12
C GLY A 171 -19.15 -13.03 -30.74
N HIS A 172 -19.95 -13.29 -29.69
CA HIS A 172 -19.52 -13.58 -28.31
C HIS A 172 -18.83 -12.43 -27.53
N ALA A 173 -18.50 -11.32 -28.17
CA ALA A 173 -18.00 -10.11 -27.51
C ALA A 173 -18.46 -8.84 -28.25
N MET A 174 -18.62 -7.75 -27.52
CA MET A 174 -19.04 -6.46 -28.06
C MET A 174 -18.18 -5.34 -27.53
N LEU A 175 -17.91 -4.35 -28.39
CA LEU A 175 -17.18 -3.14 -28.04
C LEU A 175 -18.17 -2.01 -27.79
N HIS A 176 -17.99 -1.30 -26.68
CA HIS A 176 -18.83 -0.18 -26.28
C HIS A 176 -17.99 1.08 -26.10
N ARG A 177 -18.46 2.19 -26.66
CA ARG A 177 -17.91 3.53 -26.42
C ARG A 177 -18.84 4.30 -25.48
N LEU A 178 -18.36 4.59 -24.28
CA LEU A 178 -19.09 5.27 -23.23
C LEU A 178 -18.56 6.69 -23.09
N SER A 179 -19.40 7.69 -23.23
CA SER A 179 -19.00 9.11 -23.20
C SER A 179 -19.86 9.91 -22.23
N GLN A 180 -19.55 11.20 -22.07
CA GLN A 180 -20.30 12.10 -21.21
C GLN A 180 -21.71 12.47 -21.74
N HIS A 181 -22.13 11.93 -22.88
CA HIS A 181 -23.49 12.08 -23.37
C HIS A 181 -24.50 11.49 -22.38
N HIS A 182 -25.67 12.13 -22.25
CA HIS A 182 -26.68 11.79 -21.23
C HIS A 182 -27.04 10.29 -21.21
N HIS A 183 -27.15 9.65 -22.38
CA HIS A 183 -27.50 8.24 -22.50
C HIS A 183 -26.41 7.29 -21.99
N HIS A 184 -25.14 7.71 -22.01
CA HIS A 184 -23.99 6.91 -21.59
C HIS A 184 -23.49 7.27 -20.19
N LEU A 185 -23.88 8.43 -19.64
CA LEU A 185 -23.31 8.99 -18.43
C LEU A 185 -23.36 8.03 -17.22
N GLN A 186 -24.49 7.33 -17.02
CA GLN A 186 -24.60 6.34 -15.93
C GLN A 186 -23.64 5.17 -16.10
N HIS A 187 -23.47 4.70 -17.34
CA HIS A 187 -22.55 3.61 -17.67
C HIS A 187 -21.09 4.08 -17.55
N LEU A 188 -20.79 5.32 -17.94
CA LEU A 188 -19.47 5.93 -17.79
C LEU A 188 -19.08 6.06 -16.31
N HIS A 189 -19.99 6.52 -15.44
CA HIS A 189 -19.73 6.63 -14.00
C HIS A 189 -19.45 5.27 -13.33
N ALA A 190 -19.99 4.18 -13.87
CA ALA A 190 -19.64 2.82 -13.43
C ALA A 190 -18.32 2.35 -14.03
N ALA A 191 -18.02 2.68 -15.29
CA ALA A 191 -16.86 2.16 -16.02
C ALA A 191 -15.54 2.89 -15.72
N GLN A 192 -15.59 4.20 -15.45
CA GLN A 192 -14.39 5.02 -15.18
C GLN A 192 -13.63 4.59 -13.91
N LEU A 193 -14.24 3.73 -13.08
CA LEU A 193 -13.58 3.01 -11.99
C LEU A 193 -14.00 1.52 -12.00
N SER A 194 -13.04 0.67 -12.40
CA SER A 194 -13.00 -0.82 -12.34
C SER A 194 -13.61 -1.71 -13.44
N LEU A 195 -13.96 -1.22 -14.65
CA LEU A 195 -14.44 -2.08 -15.76
C LEU A 195 -13.48 -2.15 -16.96
N GLY A 196 -12.35 -2.85 -16.84
CA GLY A 196 -11.54 -3.34 -17.98
C GLY A 196 -11.50 -2.44 -19.22
N LEU A 197 -10.67 -1.40 -19.20
CA LEU A 197 -10.66 -0.34 -20.21
C LEU A 197 -9.65 -0.63 -21.33
N LEU A 198 -9.95 -0.21 -22.56
CA LEU A 198 -9.06 -0.37 -23.72
C LEU A 198 -8.63 0.95 -24.35
N GLY A 199 -9.58 1.84 -24.60
CA GLY A 199 -9.37 3.18 -25.13
C GLY A 199 -9.88 4.22 -24.14
N ILE A 200 -9.12 5.29 -23.93
CA ILE A 200 -9.39 6.27 -22.89
C ILE A 200 -9.12 7.65 -23.47
N THR A 201 -10.11 8.54 -23.47
CA THR A 201 -9.95 9.95 -23.83
C THR A 201 -10.03 10.81 -22.58
N LEU A 202 -8.97 11.56 -22.28
CA LEU A 202 -8.83 12.42 -21.10
C LEU A 202 -8.83 13.89 -21.48
N LYS A 203 -9.45 14.73 -20.64
CA LYS A 203 -9.33 16.18 -20.69
C LYS A 203 -8.05 16.63 -20.01
N LEU A 204 -7.29 17.47 -20.70
CA LEU A 204 -6.05 18.09 -20.25
C LEU A 204 -6.23 19.60 -20.01
N GLU A 205 -5.23 20.20 -19.41
CA GLU A 205 -5.10 21.65 -19.22
C GLU A 205 -3.89 22.17 -19.99
N PRO A 206 -3.82 23.49 -20.29
CA PRO A 206 -2.58 24.08 -20.80
C PRO A 206 -1.44 23.77 -19.84
N LEU A 207 -0.25 23.47 -20.36
CA LEU A 207 0.94 23.27 -19.55
C LEU A 207 1.16 24.48 -18.64
N PHE A 208 1.59 24.25 -17.41
CA PHE A 208 1.79 25.29 -16.40
C PHE A 208 3.03 25.00 -15.54
N LYS A 209 3.46 26.00 -14.78
CA LYS A 209 4.53 25.88 -13.79
C LYS A 209 3.97 25.85 -12.36
N ARG A 210 4.73 25.21 -11.47
CA ARG A 210 4.44 25.14 -10.04
C ARG A 210 5.63 25.66 -9.24
N SER A 211 5.35 26.07 -8.00
CA SER A 211 6.33 26.50 -7.00
C SER A 211 6.14 25.66 -5.76
N ILE A 212 7.18 24.90 -5.37
CA ILE A 212 7.12 23.95 -4.25
C ILE A 212 8.04 24.39 -3.13
N THR A 213 7.50 24.41 -1.90
CA THR A 213 8.24 24.64 -0.66
C THR A 213 7.82 23.61 0.38
N TYR A 214 8.76 22.98 1.07
CA TYR A 214 8.47 22.18 2.25
C TYR A 214 8.66 23.02 3.52
N LEU A 215 7.64 23.04 4.38
CA LEU A 215 7.65 23.70 5.68
C LEU A 215 7.52 22.64 6.77
N THR A 216 8.52 22.56 7.65
CA THR A 216 8.49 21.64 8.79
C THR A 216 7.97 22.35 10.02
N GLN A 217 6.98 21.76 10.67
CA GLN A 217 6.40 22.24 11.93
C GLN A 217 6.28 21.08 12.93
N ASN A 218 6.04 21.42 14.19
CA ASN A 218 5.57 20.46 15.17
C ASN A 218 4.14 20.02 14.82
N ASP A 219 3.73 18.82 15.24
CA ASP A 219 2.42 18.26 14.89
C ASP A 219 1.31 18.54 15.91
N SER A 220 1.56 19.33 16.96
CA SER A 220 0.56 19.63 18.01
C SER A 220 -0.75 20.25 17.50
N ASP A 221 -0.72 21.00 16.39
CA ASP A 221 -1.92 21.59 15.75
C ASP A 221 -2.27 20.91 14.42
N LEU A 222 -1.66 19.76 14.09
CA LEU A 222 -1.83 19.07 12.81
C LEU A 222 -3.30 18.77 12.51
N GLY A 223 -4.08 18.38 13.52
CA GLY A 223 -5.52 18.11 13.36
C GLY A 223 -6.30 19.31 12.83
N ASP A 224 -5.97 20.52 13.28
CA ASP A 224 -6.61 21.77 12.83
C ASP A 224 -6.07 22.23 11.47
N GLN A 225 -4.74 22.19 11.28
CA GLN A 225 -4.10 22.61 10.03
C GLN A 225 -4.51 21.70 8.86
N ALA A 226 -4.54 20.38 9.07
CA ALA A 226 -4.86 19.41 8.03
C ALA A 226 -6.24 19.66 7.41
N VAL A 227 -7.23 20.13 8.17
CA VAL A 227 -8.59 20.37 7.67
C VAL A 227 -8.62 21.52 6.65
N THR A 228 -7.75 22.53 6.79
CA THR A 228 -7.80 23.76 5.98
C THR A 228 -6.70 23.85 4.93
N PHE A 229 -5.55 23.19 5.14
CA PHE A 229 -4.37 23.33 4.29
C PHE A 229 -4.62 22.98 2.81
N GLY A 230 -5.41 21.94 2.53
CA GLY A 230 -5.80 21.56 1.15
C GLY A 230 -6.66 22.58 0.41
N GLN A 231 -7.29 23.53 1.12
CA GLN A 231 -8.02 24.66 0.52
C GLN A 231 -7.10 25.85 0.28
N GLN A 232 -5.97 25.93 0.99
CA GLN A 232 -5.01 27.02 0.88
C GLN A 232 -4.06 26.82 -0.30
N HIS A 233 -3.69 25.57 -0.60
CA HIS A 233 -2.73 25.23 -1.65
C HIS A 233 -3.30 24.20 -2.62
N GLU A 234 -3.16 24.44 -3.92
CA GLU A 234 -3.80 23.61 -4.96
C GLU A 234 -3.32 22.15 -4.95
N PHE A 235 -2.03 21.93 -4.70
CA PHE A 235 -1.39 20.61 -4.70
C PHE A 235 -0.84 20.22 -3.32
N ALA A 236 -1.51 20.67 -2.25
CA ALA A 236 -1.13 20.43 -0.87
C ALA A 236 -0.86 18.94 -0.56
N ASP A 237 0.25 18.63 0.10
CA ASP A 237 0.50 17.35 0.77
C ASP A 237 0.96 17.61 2.21
N ILE A 238 0.70 16.67 3.12
CA ILE A 238 1.34 16.69 4.44
C ILE A 238 2.03 15.34 4.67
N ILE A 239 3.27 15.37 5.11
CA ILE A 239 3.98 14.17 5.57
C ILE A 239 4.06 14.23 7.09
N TRP A 240 3.47 13.27 7.77
CA TRP A 240 3.41 13.23 9.23
C TRP A 240 4.35 12.15 9.80
N TYR A 241 5.19 12.55 10.74
CA TYR A 241 6.09 11.70 11.51
C TYR A 241 5.67 11.74 13.00
N PRO A 242 4.74 10.88 13.43
CA PRO A 242 4.09 10.99 14.75
C PRO A 242 5.06 10.84 15.93
N ASN A 243 5.98 9.87 15.88
CA ASN A 243 6.95 9.64 16.97
C ASN A 243 8.02 10.74 17.01
N GLN A 244 8.23 11.45 15.90
CA GLN A 244 9.10 12.64 15.87
C GLN A 244 8.35 13.95 16.19
N HIS A 245 7.04 13.90 16.49
CA HIS A 245 6.17 15.05 16.72
C HIS A 245 6.31 16.13 15.64
N LYS A 246 6.33 15.70 14.38
CA LYS A 246 6.70 16.54 13.23
C LYS A 246 5.76 16.34 12.06
N ALA A 247 5.33 17.43 11.46
CA ALA A 247 4.63 17.44 10.18
C ALA A 247 5.40 18.29 9.15
N VAL A 248 5.49 17.81 7.92
CA VAL A 248 6.09 18.51 6.79
C VAL A 248 5.00 18.84 5.78
N TYR A 249 4.70 20.13 5.69
CA TYR A 249 3.70 20.69 4.80
C TYR A 249 4.33 21.01 3.44
N ARG A 250 3.74 20.48 2.37
CA ARG A 250 4.10 20.80 0.99
C ARG A 250 3.24 21.95 0.50
N VAL A 251 3.79 23.16 0.58
CA VAL A 251 3.20 24.36 -0.04
C VAL A 251 3.49 24.29 -1.54
N ASP A 252 2.44 24.13 -2.34
CA ASP A 252 2.57 23.81 -3.75
C ASP A 252 1.41 24.36 -4.57
N ASP A 253 1.74 25.37 -5.38
CA ASP A 253 0.78 26.16 -6.13
C ASP A 253 1.26 26.46 -7.55
N ARG A 254 0.31 26.76 -8.44
CA ARG A 254 0.63 27.27 -9.77
C ARG A 254 1.29 28.64 -9.69
N VAL A 255 2.20 28.90 -10.63
CA VAL A 255 2.82 30.21 -10.82
C VAL A 255 2.72 30.64 -12.28
N PRO A 256 2.81 31.95 -12.57
CA PRO A 256 2.84 32.45 -13.94
C PRO A 256 3.92 31.75 -14.79
N MET A 257 3.62 31.51 -16.06
CA MET A 257 4.49 30.76 -16.97
C MET A 257 5.88 31.41 -17.15
N ASN A 258 5.96 32.73 -17.02
CA ASN A 258 7.21 33.50 -17.12
C ASN A 258 8.08 33.43 -15.85
N THR A 259 7.63 32.76 -14.78
CA THR A 259 8.43 32.58 -13.56
C THR A 259 9.65 31.73 -13.87
N SER A 260 10.84 32.21 -13.51
CA SER A 260 12.12 31.52 -13.74
C SER A 260 12.23 30.26 -12.87
N GLY A 261 12.75 29.18 -13.45
CA GLY A 261 12.95 27.92 -12.75
C GLY A 261 12.75 26.73 -13.68
N SER A 262 13.61 25.73 -13.53
CA SER A 262 13.61 24.46 -14.27
C SER A 262 13.65 23.29 -13.30
N GLY A 263 12.97 23.45 -12.16
CA GLY A 263 12.99 22.48 -11.10
C GLY A 263 12.41 21.13 -11.51
N VAL A 264 12.97 20.08 -10.92
CA VAL A 264 12.59 18.69 -11.17
C VAL A 264 12.35 18.02 -9.82
N TYR A 265 11.30 17.21 -9.76
CA TYR A 265 11.04 16.33 -8.65
C TYR A 265 11.39 14.90 -9.06
N ASP A 266 12.47 14.38 -8.51
CA ASP A 266 12.78 12.95 -8.61
C ASP A 266 12.80 12.34 -7.22
N PHE A 267 11.63 11.89 -6.75
CA PHE A 267 11.46 11.35 -5.40
C PHE A 267 12.45 10.23 -5.11
N ILE A 268 13.20 10.36 -4.01
CA ILE A 268 14.34 9.47 -3.70
C ILE A 268 13.94 7.99 -3.65
N PRO A 269 12.85 7.59 -2.97
CA PRO A 269 12.38 6.20 -2.99
C PRO A 269 11.98 5.64 -4.36
N PHE A 270 11.81 6.47 -5.40
CA PHE A 270 11.49 6.02 -6.76
C PHE A 270 12.72 5.97 -7.69
N ARG A 271 13.91 6.25 -7.17
CA ARG A 271 15.18 6.15 -7.89
C ARG A 271 15.69 4.72 -7.91
N SER A 272 16.56 4.41 -8.88
CA SER A 272 17.28 3.14 -8.86
C SER A 272 18.26 3.11 -7.69
N THR A 273 18.24 2.06 -6.90
CA THR A 273 19.15 1.86 -5.77
C THR A 273 20.05 0.64 -6.03
N PRO A 274 21.34 0.67 -5.67
CA PRO A 274 22.22 -0.49 -5.77
C PRO A 274 21.64 -1.72 -5.08
N SER A 275 21.67 -2.88 -5.74
CA SER A 275 21.10 -4.12 -5.19
C SER A 275 21.75 -4.55 -3.87
N LEU A 276 23.07 -4.29 -3.75
CA LEU A 276 23.81 -4.55 -2.51
C LEU A 276 23.33 -3.66 -1.36
N GLU A 277 23.03 -2.39 -1.63
CA GLU A 277 22.49 -1.47 -0.64
C GLU A 277 21.09 -1.91 -0.20
N LEU A 278 20.21 -2.27 -1.14
CA LEU A 278 18.88 -2.81 -0.82
C LEU A 278 18.95 -4.08 0.03
N ALA A 279 19.87 -4.99 -0.28
CA ALA A 279 20.08 -6.21 0.50
C ALA A 279 20.62 -5.93 1.90
N LEU A 280 21.50 -4.93 2.06
CA LEU A 280 22.00 -4.49 3.36
C LEU A 280 20.89 -3.85 4.20
N ILE A 281 20.11 -2.93 3.61
CA ILE A 281 18.95 -2.30 4.28
C ILE A 281 17.98 -3.38 4.77
N ARG A 282 17.63 -4.34 3.90
CA ARG A 282 16.76 -5.46 4.25
C ARG A 282 17.34 -6.30 5.40
N THR A 283 18.61 -6.67 5.30
CA THR A 283 19.28 -7.47 6.34
C THR A 283 19.31 -6.73 7.68
N THR A 284 19.59 -5.42 7.67
CA THR A 284 19.58 -4.61 8.90
C THR A 284 18.19 -4.56 9.53
N GLU A 285 17.15 -4.28 8.76
CA GLU A 285 15.78 -4.29 9.27
C GLU A 285 15.37 -5.70 9.75
N ASP A 286 15.73 -6.80 9.06
CA ASP A 286 15.41 -8.17 9.48
C ASP A 286 16.05 -8.50 10.83
N VAL A 287 17.31 -8.07 11.02
CA VAL A 287 18.01 -8.22 12.30
C VAL A 287 17.28 -7.43 13.38
N GLN A 288 16.93 -6.17 13.13
CA GLN A 288 16.22 -5.33 14.09
C GLN A 288 14.86 -5.93 14.49
N GLU A 289 14.10 -6.49 13.56
CA GLU A 289 12.86 -7.22 13.86
C GLU A 289 13.14 -8.45 14.73
N SER A 290 14.11 -9.28 14.34
CA SER A 290 14.41 -10.54 15.03
C SER A 290 14.92 -10.36 16.46
N VAL A 291 15.59 -9.24 16.74
CA VAL A 291 16.08 -8.89 18.08
C VAL A 291 15.18 -7.89 18.81
N SER A 292 14.04 -7.51 18.22
CA SER A 292 13.12 -6.50 18.76
C SER A 292 13.79 -5.16 19.10
N ASP A 293 14.70 -4.70 18.23
CA ASP A 293 15.48 -3.47 18.39
C ASP A 293 14.68 -2.23 17.94
N SER A 294 13.76 -1.79 18.81
CA SER A 294 12.98 -0.57 18.59
C SER A 294 13.86 0.69 18.56
N GLU A 295 14.95 0.73 19.33
CA GLU A 295 15.91 1.85 19.35
C GLU A 295 16.61 2.02 18.00
N GLY A 296 17.15 0.93 17.45
CA GLY A 296 17.79 0.92 16.15
C GLY A 296 16.82 1.37 15.06
N LYS A 297 15.56 0.92 15.11
CA LYS A 297 14.52 1.37 14.17
C LYS A 297 14.24 2.87 14.29
N CYS A 298 14.12 3.42 15.49
CA CYS A 298 13.91 4.85 15.69
C CYS A 298 15.09 5.70 15.27
N LEU A 299 16.33 5.21 15.49
CA LEU A 299 17.53 5.86 14.99
C LEU A 299 17.55 5.89 13.46
N LEU A 300 17.20 4.78 12.81
CA LEU A 300 17.08 4.70 11.34
C LEU A 300 15.96 5.60 10.82
N ALA A 301 14.78 5.61 11.47
CA ALA A 301 13.66 6.47 11.11
C ALA A 301 14.04 7.96 11.13
N LYS A 302 14.68 8.40 12.21
CA LYS A 302 15.16 9.79 12.34
C LYS A 302 16.23 10.12 11.31
N THR A 303 17.13 9.17 11.02
CA THR A 303 18.17 9.33 10.00
C THR A 303 17.57 9.43 8.61
N ALA A 304 16.63 8.55 8.26
CA ALA A 304 15.91 8.55 6.99
C ALA A 304 15.13 9.86 6.81
N THR A 305 14.39 10.28 7.83
CA THR A 305 13.62 11.53 7.83
C THR A 305 14.53 12.74 7.62
N ASN A 306 15.61 12.87 8.40
CA ASN A 306 16.56 13.97 8.26
C ASN A 306 17.25 13.97 6.89
N THR A 307 17.57 12.79 6.35
CA THR A 307 18.19 12.65 5.03
C THR A 307 17.23 13.11 3.93
N LEU A 308 15.97 12.66 3.95
CA LEU A 308 14.94 13.09 3.01
C LEU A 308 14.71 14.60 3.08
N MET A 309 14.61 15.17 4.28
CA MET A 309 14.46 16.62 4.46
C MET A 309 15.68 17.39 3.93
N ALA A 310 16.91 16.97 4.26
CA ALA A 310 18.14 17.62 3.83
C ALA A 310 18.35 17.57 2.31
N THR A 311 17.78 16.56 1.65
CA THR A 311 17.82 16.37 0.20
C THR A 311 16.53 16.85 -0.49
N ALA A 312 15.70 17.63 0.21
CA ALA A 312 14.44 18.19 -0.29
C ALA A 312 13.53 17.14 -0.94
N TYR A 313 13.53 15.92 -0.39
CA TYR A 313 12.80 14.75 -0.88
C TYR A 313 13.09 14.40 -2.35
N GLY A 314 14.19 14.91 -2.90
CA GLY A 314 14.57 14.74 -4.30
C GLY A 314 14.17 15.86 -5.24
N LEU A 315 13.69 17.00 -4.73
CA LEU A 315 13.55 18.23 -5.51
C LEU A 315 14.93 18.82 -5.85
N THR A 316 15.05 19.37 -7.05
CA THR A 316 16.22 20.12 -7.53
C THR A 316 15.76 21.38 -8.25
N ASN A 317 16.56 22.45 -8.24
CA ASN A 317 16.21 23.73 -8.85
C ASN A 317 16.54 23.78 -10.35
N ASP A 318 17.53 22.98 -10.79
CA ASP A 318 18.04 22.93 -12.16
C ASP A 318 18.03 21.52 -12.78
N GLY A 319 17.42 20.55 -12.10
CA GLY A 319 17.41 19.14 -12.50
C GLY A 319 18.56 18.31 -11.93
N VAL A 320 19.53 18.92 -11.24
CA VAL A 320 20.71 18.24 -10.70
C VAL A 320 20.95 18.58 -9.23
N ILE A 321 20.86 19.86 -8.86
CA ILE A 321 21.24 20.38 -7.56
C ILE A 321 20.03 21.04 -6.89
N PHE A 322 19.85 20.78 -5.60
CA PHE A 322 18.97 21.56 -4.75
C PHE A 322 19.72 22.77 -4.19
N SER A 323 19.27 23.98 -4.53
CA SER A 323 19.85 25.23 -4.04
C SER A 323 18.96 25.98 -3.04
N GLY A 324 17.70 25.55 -2.88
CA GLY A 324 16.78 26.09 -1.87
C GLY A 324 15.33 26.15 -2.36
N PHE A 325 14.43 26.47 -1.44
CA PHE A 325 13.02 26.73 -1.74
C PHE A 325 12.78 28.23 -2.05
N PRO A 326 11.76 28.57 -2.87
CA PRO A 326 10.89 27.63 -3.60
C PRO A 326 11.59 26.98 -4.80
N VAL A 327 11.21 25.74 -5.09
CA VAL A 327 11.59 25.04 -6.33
C VAL A 327 10.51 25.30 -7.36
N VAL A 328 10.86 26.08 -8.38
CA VAL A 328 9.95 26.43 -9.50
C VAL A 328 10.28 25.60 -10.73
N GLY A 329 9.28 24.95 -11.32
CA GLY A 329 9.48 24.10 -12.50
C GLY A 329 8.18 23.85 -13.26
N PHE A 330 8.28 23.24 -14.43
CA PHE A 330 7.10 22.83 -15.18
C PHE A 330 6.42 21.64 -14.51
N HIS A 331 5.09 21.64 -14.53
CA HIS A 331 4.27 20.61 -13.88
C HIS A 331 4.64 19.18 -14.30
N ASN A 332 4.93 18.95 -15.58
CA ASN A 332 5.34 17.64 -16.09
C ASN A 332 6.64 17.10 -15.46
N HIS A 333 7.50 17.97 -14.92
CA HIS A 333 8.72 17.60 -14.20
C HIS A 333 8.57 17.55 -12.67
N LEU A 334 7.42 18.01 -12.14
CA LEU A 334 7.17 18.13 -10.71
C LEU A 334 6.06 17.20 -10.18
N GLN A 335 5.22 16.67 -11.06
CA GLN A 335 4.01 15.93 -10.65
C GLN A 335 4.24 14.45 -10.29
N ALA A 336 5.24 13.79 -10.88
CA ALA A 336 5.50 12.38 -10.70
C ALA A 336 6.96 12.06 -11.06
N SER A 337 7.50 10.99 -10.49
CA SER A 337 8.84 10.50 -10.78
C SER A 337 8.91 8.96 -10.82
N GLY A 338 10.09 8.43 -11.13
CA GLY A 338 10.27 6.99 -11.31
C GLY A 338 11.52 6.66 -12.10
N SER A 339 12.64 7.36 -11.86
CA SER A 339 13.88 7.17 -12.59
C SER A 339 14.44 5.75 -12.46
N CYS A 340 13.99 4.94 -11.50
CA CYS A 340 14.28 3.49 -11.47
C CYS A 340 13.80 2.73 -12.71
N LEU A 341 12.88 3.30 -13.50
CA LEU A 341 12.41 2.75 -14.77
C LEU A 341 13.24 3.20 -15.97
N ASP A 342 14.19 4.12 -15.81
CA ASP A 342 14.85 4.79 -16.95
C ASP A 342 16.13 4.07 -17.42
N ASN A 343 16.57 3.05 -16.68
CA ASN A 343 17.84 2.38 -16.95
C ASN A 343 17.71 1.17 -17.89
N ASP A 344 18.38 1.30 -19.04
CA ASP A 344 18.77 0.23 -19.97
C ASP A 344 20.30 -0.05 -19.90
N MET A 345 21.02 0.47 -18.89
CA MET A 345 22.47 0.24 -18.76
C MET A 345 22.88 -0.13 -17.33
N ASN A 346 23.38 -1.36 -17.21
CA ASN A 346 24.22 -1.86 -16.13
C ASN A 346 25.53 -1.03 -16.03
N SER A 347 25.48 0.19 -15.50
CA SER A 347 26.69 0.98 -15.22
C SER A 347 27.38 0.48 -13.95
N LYS A 348 28.52 -0.16 -14.11
CA LYS A 348 29.43 -0.61 -13.04
C LYS A 348 29.95 0.60 -12.25
N ILE A 349 29.50 0.77 -11.01
CA ILE A 349 30.23 1.56 -10.00
C ILE A 349 30.26 0.76 -8.70
N THR A 350 31.47 0.38 -8.28
CA THR A 350 31.77 -0.25 -7.00
C THR A 350 32.03 0.86 -5.99
N SER A 351 31.10 1.09 -5.05
CA SER A 351 31.41 1.84 -3.82
C SER A 351 30.43 1.48 -2.71
N CYS A 352 30.94 0.92 -1.63
CA CYS A 352 30.25 0.81 -0.34
C CYS A 352 30.71 1.94 0.58
N PRO A 353 29.82 2.77 1.14
CA PRO A 353 30.13 3.54 2.36
C PRO A 353 29.61 2.80 3.60
N GLY A 354 30.44 2.78 4.64
CA GLY A 354 30.17 2.13 5.93
C GLY A 354 29.21 2.92 6.82
N THR A 355 28.55 2.20 7.72
CA THR A 355 27.68 2.75 8.77
C THR A 355 28.48 2.98 10.06
N SER A 356 28.34 4.17 10.64
CA SER A 356 28.83 4.51 11.98
C SER A 356 27.66 4.48 12.97
N GLY A 357 27.76 3.65 14.02
CA GLY A 357 26.76 3.56 15.08
C GLY A 357 26.89 4.66 16.13
N LEU A 358 25.93 4.74 17.07
CA LEU A 358 26.05 5.31 18.42
C LEU A 358 24.84 4.94 19.29
N LYS A 359 25.10 4.77 20.60
CA LYS A 359 24.17 4.43 21.70
C LYS A 359 23.44 5.66 22.26
N GLY A 360 22.26 5.45 22.85
CA GLY A 360 21.60 6.34 23.82
C GLY A 360 20.17 5.87 24.13
N ILE A 361 19.77 5.92 25.40
CA ILE A 361 18.57 5.31 26.03
C ILE A 361 17.42 6.34 26.12
N GLU A 362 16.14 5.95 25.90
CA GLU A 362 14.96 6.28 26.75
C GLU A 362 13.60 5.73 26.23
N LEU A 363 12.58 5.72 27.10
CA LEU A 363 11.31 4.95 27.11
C LEU A 363 10.30 5.34 25.98
N GLU A 364 9.16 4.64 25.88
CA GLU A 364 8.67 4.02 24.63
C GLU A 364 7.39 4.63 23.97
N PRO A 365 7.55 5.59 23.03
CA PRO A 365 6.68 5.95 21.89
C PRO A 365 7.02 5.23 20.54
N LYS A 366 7.87 4.19 20.58
CA LYS A 366 8.67 3.70 19.44
C LYS A 366 7.91 2.93 18.35
N GLY A 367 6.62 2.66 18.56
CA GLY A 367 5.77 1.91 17.65
C GLY A 367 5.72 2.46 16.22
N PHE A 368 5.81 3.77 16.09
CA PHE A 368 5.67 4.47 14.81
C PHE A 368 6.97 4.54 14.00
N CYS A 369 8.13 4.25 14.62
CA CYS A 369 9.43 4.34 13.95
C CYS A 369 9.51 3.44 12.71
N GLY A 370 8.81 2.30 12.72
CA GLY A 370 8.72 1.42 11.56
C GLY A 370 8.09 2.07 10.33
N ILE A 371 7.10 2.96 10.49
CA ILE A 371 6.48 3.72 9.38
C ILE A 371 7.38 4.89 8.97
N GLU A 372 8.00 5.56 9.93
CA GLU A 372 8.81 6.75 9.68
C GLU A 372 10.08 6.47 8.84
N ILE A 373 10.59 5.23 8.84
CA ILE A 373 11.61 4.76 7.89
C ILE A 373 11.13 4.90 6.43
N TYR A 374 9.83 4.67 6.19
CA TYR A 374 9.19 4.64 4.89
C TYR A 374 8.44 5.93 4.55
N ASN A 375 9.00 7.09 4.92
CA ASN A 375 8.47 8.42 4.64
C ASN A 375 7.21 8.81 5.45
N GLY A 376 6.98 8.18 6.61
CA GLY A 376 5.90 8.59 7.53
C GLY A 376 4.50 8.31 6.98
N ILE A 377 3.49 8.95 7.58
CA ILE A 377 2.10 8.92 7.11
C ILE A 377 1.92 10.05 6.11
N LEU A 378 1.70 9.72 4.84
CA LEU A 378 1.45 10.71 3.79
C LEU A 378 -0.05 11.01 3.72
N MET A 379 -0.40 12.28 3.86
CA MET A 379 -1.77 12.79 3.86
C MET A 379 -2.03 13.55 2.56
N ARG A 380 -3.03 13.10 1.80
CA ARG A 380 -3.38 13.66 0.49
C ARG A 380 -4.87 14.00 0.42
N TYR A 381 -5.18 15.10 -0.25
CA TYR A 381 -6.53 15.61 -0.37
C TYR A 381 -7.25 15.05 -1.60
N VAL A 382 -8.49 14.63 -1.41
CA VAL A 382 -9.33 14.08 -2.47
C VAL A 382 -10.75 14.61 -2.36
N LYS A 383 -11.34 14.99 -3.50
CA LYS A 383 -12.73 15.42 -3.61
C LYS A 383 -13.69 14.25 -3.83
N PRO A 384 -15.00 14.45 -3.60
CA PRO A 384 -16.01 13.52 -4.05
C PRO A 384 -15.95 13.34 -5.56
N SER A 385 -16.23 12.11 -5.99
CA SER A 385 -16.10 11.67 -7.36
C SER A 385 -17.47 11.36 -7.97
N SER A 386 -17.61 11.58 -9.27
CA SER A 386 -18.79 11.17 -10.04
C SER A 386 -18.87 9.65 -10.24
N ALA A 387 -17.73 8.95 -10.17
CA ALA A 387 -17.69 7.49 -10.24
C ALA A 387 -18.44 6.84 -9.08
N TYR A 388 -19.20 5.78 -9.36
CA TYR A 388 -20.07 5.14 -8.36
C TYR A 388 -19.30 4.50 -7.19
N LEU A 389 -18.08 4.03 -7.44
CA LEU A 389 -17.15 3.50 -6.45
C LEU A 389 -16.02 4.47 -6.08
N GLY A 390 -16.19 5.76 -6.39
CA GLY A 390 -15.23 6.81 -6.01
C GLY A 390 -15.52 7.41 -4.64
N LYS A 391 -14.68 8.37 -4.21
CA LYS A 391 -14.85 9.04 -2.91
C LYS A 391 -16.20 9.78 -2.83
N GLN A 392 -16.79 9.83 -1.63
CA GLN A 392 -18.17 10.30 -1.42
C GLN A 392 -18.27 11.73 -0.89
N GLU A 393 -17.16 12.28 -0.39
CA GLU A 393 -17.05 13.61 0.22
C GLU A 393 -15.61 14.08 0.16
N ASP A 394 -15.36 15.35 0.52
CA ASP A 394 -14.00 15.86 0.63
C ASP A 394 -13.31 15.14 1.79
N ALA A 395 -12.13 14.59 1.53
CA ALA A 395 -11.45 13.69 2.43
C ALA A 395 -9.93 13.85 2.37
N ILE A 396 -9.28 13.33 3.40
CA ILE A 396 -7.84 13.10 3.41
C ILE A 396 -7.59 11.59 3.34
N ASP A 397 -6.82 11.17 2.35
CA ASP A 397 -6.25 9.83 2.24
C ASP A 397 -4.98 9.77 3.11
N PHE A 398 -4.92 8.79 4.00
CA PHE A 398 -3.76 8.49 4.84
C PHE A 398 -3.03 7.28 4.26
N ASP A 399 -1.92 7.51 3.57
CA ASP A 399 -1.05 6.46 3.05
C ASP A 399 0.00 6.09 4.09
N ILE A 400 0.04 4.81 4.47
CA ILE A 400 1.00 4.28 5.43
C ILE A 400 1.75 3.14 4.77
N THR A 401 3.06 3.33 4.57
CA THR A 401 3.96 2.27 4.08
C THR A 401 4.78 1.74 5.25
N TYR A 402 4.90 0.43 5.35
CA TYR A 402 5.62 -0.18 6.47
C TYR A 402 6.28 -1.50 6.05
N TYR A 403 7.32 -1.87 6.81
CA TYR A 403 8.04 -3.12 6.63
C TYR A 403 7.13 -4.34 6.64
N ARG A 404 7.46 -5.31 5.78
CA ARG A 404 6.90 -6.65 5.81
C ARG A 404 7.98 -7.70 5.66
N SER A 405 7.94 -8.77 6.45
CA SER A 405 8.86 -9.90 6.28
C SER A 405 8.57 -10.68 5.00
N LYS A 406 9.60 -11.25 4.37
CA LYS A 406 9.41 -12.27 3.32
C LYS A 406 8.99 -13.62 3.91
N ASP A 407 9.37 -13.90 5.15
CA ASP A 407 8.91 -15.06 5.92
C ASP A 407 7.58 -14.74 6.61
N PRO A 408 6.46 -15.41 6.24
CA PRO A 408 5.16 -15.15 6.84
C PRO A 408 5.06 -15.51 8.33
N MET A 409 6.01 -16.27 8.88
CA MET A 409 6.01 -16.65 10.30
C MET A 409 6.79 -15.68 11.18
N THR A 410 7.43 -14.66 10.59
CA THR A 410 8.19 -13.66 11.36
C THR A 410 7.27 -12.52 11.78
N PRO A 411 6.95 -12.37 13.09
CA PRO A 411 6.12 -11.28 13.56
C PRO A 411 6.84 -9.94 13.36
N ARG A 412 6.07 -8.89 13.11
CA ARG A 412 6.61 -7.52 13.03
C ARG A 412 6.60 -6.87 14.41
N LEU A 413 7.68 -6.17 14.75
CA LEU A 413 7.74 -5.33 15.93
C LEU A 413 6.69 -4.21 15.84
N HIS A 414 5.85 -4.08 16.88
CA HIS A 414 4.76 -3.11 16.97
C HIS A 414 3.70 -3.25 15.85
N GLU A 415 3.45 -4.48 15.41
CA GLU A 415 2.40 -4.79 14.43
C GLU A 415 1.02 -4.28 14.85
N ASP A 416 0.68 -4.51 16.11
CA ASP A 416 -0.55 -4.11 16.78
C ASP A 416 -0.87 -2.62 16.61
N ILE A 417 0.12 -1.74 16.75
CA ILE A 417 -0.08 -0.29 16.63
C ILE A 417 -0.50 0.08 15.20
N ILE A 418 0.11 -0.54 14.20
CA ILE A 418 -0.20 -0.23 12.80
C ILE A 418 -1.58 -0.76 12.42
N GLU A 419 -1.90 -1.97 12.87
CA GLU A 419 -3.22 -2.56 12.66
C GLU A 419 -4.32 -1.78 13.39
N GLU A 420 -4.04 -1.24 14.58
CA GLU A 420 -4.98 -0.39 15.31
C GLU A 420 -5.26 0.92 14.56
N ILE A 421 -4.25 1.57 13.99
CA ILE A 421 -4.45 2.80 13.18
C ILE A 421 -5.31 2.49 11.95
N GLU A 422 -5.03 1.37 11.27
CA GLU A 422 -5.82 0.92 10.10
C GLU A 422 -7.27 0.64 10.50
N GLN A 423 -7.49 -0.14 11.55
CA GLN A 423 -8.83 -0.49 12.03
C GLN A 423 -9.60 0.75 12.53
N MET A 424 -8.93 1.64 13.26
CA MET A 424 -9.51 2.90 13.71
C MET A 424 -9.94 3.76 12.51
N GLY A 425 -9.07 3.93 11.52
CA GLY A 425 -9.39 4.70 10.32
C GLY A 425 -10.57 4.12 9.54
N ILE A 426 -10.57 2.80 9.32
CA ILE A 426 -11.55 2.11 8.46
C ILE A 426 -12.89 1.89 9.16
N PHE A 427 -12.88 1.44 10.43
CA PHE A 427 -14.08 1.03 11.14
C PHE A 427 -14.62 2.12 12.06
N LYS A 428 -13.79 2.70 12.95
CA LYS A 428 -14.24 3.75 13.88
C LYS A 428 -14.63 5.03 13.14
N TYR A 429 -13.80 5.48 12.20
CA TYR A 429 -14.07 6.71 11.44
C TYR A 429 -14.88 6.49 10.16
N GLY A 430 -15.14 5.23 9.81
CA GLY A 430 -15.88 4.85 8.61
C GLY A 430 -15.10 5.14 7.32
N GLY A 431 -13.78 5.04 7.38
CA GLY A 431 -12.91 5.35 6.25
C GLY A 431 -13.15 4.44 5.04
N LEU A 432 -12.93 5.00 3.85
CA LEU A 432 -13.02 4.28 2.58
C LEU A 432 -11.63 3.78 2.18
N PRO A 433 -11.40 2.48 1.99
CA PRO A 433 -10.11 1.96 1.56
C PRO A 433 -9.80 2.41 0.13
N HIS A 434 -8.53 2.69 -0.15
CA HIS A 434 -8.04 2.82 -1.52
C HIS A 434 -8.03 1.44 -2.21
N TRP A 435 -8.68 1.34 -3.38
CA TRP A 435 -8.84 0.06 -4.08
C TRP A 435 -7.51 -0.62 -4.45
N GLY A 436 -6.45 0.15 -4.70
CA GLY A 436 -5.13 -0.37 -5.08
C GLY A 436 -4.13 -0.75 -3.96
N LYS A 437 -4.47 -0.61 -2.66
CA LYS A 437 -3.46 -0.64 -1.57
C LYS A 437 -3.69 -1.71 -0.50
N ASN A 438 -4.91 -1.90 -0.02
CA ASN A 438 -5.11 -2.57 1.26
C ASN A 438 -5.09 -4.11 1.23
N ARG A 439 -5.07 -4.71 2.44
CA ARG A 439 -5.37 -6.14 2.70
C ARG A 439 -6.88 -6.39 2.65
N ASN A 440 -7.31 -7.65 2.80
CA ASN A 440 -8.72 -8.01 2.68
C ASN A 440 -9.59 -7.41 3.79
N VAL A 441 -9.07 -7.30 5.03
CA VAL A 441 -9.80 -6.73 6.17
C VAL A 441 -10.35 -5.33 5.87
N ALA A 442 -9.60 -4.53 5.11
CA ALA A 442 -10.03 -3.19 4.73
C ALA A 442 -11.24 -3.17 3.79
N PHE A 443 -11.45 -4.26 3.06
CA PHE A 443 -12.54 -4.43 2.10
C PHE A 443 -13.76 -5.14 2.69
N GLU A 444 -13.72 -5.52 3.97
CA GLU A 444 -14.87 -6.16 4.63
C GLU A 444 -16.06 -5.20 4.73
N GLY A 445 -17.21 -5.62 4.18
CA GLY A 445 -18.43 -4.80 4.11
C GLY A 445 -18.26 -3.48 3.34
N VAL A 446 -17.19 -3.33 2.55
CA VAL A 446 -16.82 -2.04 1.97
C VAL A 446 -17.87 -1.50 1.01
N ILE A 447 -18.55 -2.40 0.29
CA ILE A 447 -19.52 -2.03 -0.74
C ILE A 447 -20.71 -1.23 -0.14
N ASP A 448 -21.07 -1.52 1.10
CA ASP A 448 -22.16 -0.85 1.82
C ASP A 448 -21.82 0.60 2.19
N LYS A 449 -20.52 0.96 2.18
CA LYS A 449 -20.05 2.34 2.41
C LYS A 449 -20.27 3.25 1.19
N TYR A 450 -20.54 2.70 0.00
CA TYR A 450 -20.71 3.47 -1.24
C TYR A 450 -22.19 3.69 -1.58
N LYS A 451 -22.64 4.96 -1.57
CA LYS A 451 -24.04 5.35 -1.80
C LYS A 451 -24.61 4.87 -3.15
N ASN A 452 -23.74 4.76 -4.17
CA ASN A 452 -24.11 4.36 -5.53
C ASN A 452 -23.66 2.94 -5.90
N ALA A 453 -23.24 2.11 -4.94
CA ALA A 453 -22.81 0.74 -5.19
C ALA A 453 -23.82 -0.07 -6.02
N TRP A 454 -25.11 0.01 -5.69
CA TRP A 454 -26.17 -0.70 -6.42
C TRP A 454 -26.27 -0.28 -7.89
N LYS A 455 -25.97 0.98 -8.23
CA LYS A 455 -25.94 1.44 -9.63
C LYS A 455 -24.75 0.84 -10.37
N PHE A 456 -23.60 0.76 -9.70
CA PHE A 456 -22.43 0.07 -10.23
C PHE A 456 -22.73 -1.41 -10.50
N LEU A 457 -23.30 -2.12 -9.52
CA LEU A 457 -23.66 -3.53 -9.66
C LEU A 457 -24.65 -3.76 -10.81
N LYS A 458 -25.66 -2.89 -10.94
CA LYS A 458 -26.60 -2.95 -12.07
C LYS A 458 -25.90 -2.83 -13.43
N VAL A 459 -24.98 -1.89 -13.58
CA VAL A 459 -24.23 -1.71 -14.84
C VAL A 459 -23.27 -2.88 -15.08
N LYS A 460 -22.63 -3.39 -14.02
CA LYS A 460 -21.81 -4.61 -14.10
C LYS A 460 -22.61 -5.80 -14.58
N ASP A 461 -23.82 -6.03 -14.07
CA ASP A 461 -24.67 -7.15 -14.48
C ASP A 461 -25.18 -6.99 -15.91
N GLU A 462 -25.40 -5.76 -16.37
CA GLU A 462 -25.78 -5.46 -17.75
C GLU A 462 -24.66 -5.79 -18.76
N TYR A 463 -23.42 -5.40 -18.45
CA TYR A 463 -22.27 -5.59 -19.33
C TYR A 463 -21.55 -6.92 -19.15
N ASP A 464 -21.69 -7.57 -18.00
CA ASP A 464 -21.05 -8.84 -17.71
C ASP A 464 -22.01 -9.82 -16.99
N PRO A 465 -23.14 -10.20 -17.62
CA PRO A 465 -24.16 -11.04 -17.00
C PRO A 465 -23.68 -12.46 -16.66
N GLN A 466 -22.58 -12.89 -17.27
CA GLN A 466 -21.96 -14.21 -17.04
C GLN A 466 -20.82 -14.12 -16.00
N GLY A 467 -20.52 -12.91 -15.51
CA GLY A 467 -19.40 -12.64 -14.63
C GLY A 467 -18.06 -13.03 -15.24
N LEU A 468 -17.88 -12.93 -16.56
CA LEU A 468 -16.65 -13.28 -17.28
C LEU A 468 -15.42 -12.62 -16.66
N PHE A 469 -15.54 -11.38 -16.17
CA PHE A 469 -14.44 -10.63 -15.54
C PHE A 469 -14.41 -10.73 -14.01
N SER A 470 -15.37 -11.44 -13.42
CA SER A 470 -15.40 -11.73 -11.98
C SER A 470 -14.39 -12.80 -11.58
N SER A 471 -13.96 -12.70 -10.33
CA SER A 471 -13.34 -13.77 -9.55
C SER A 471 -14.02 -13.86 -8.19
N GLU A 472 -13.83 -14.98 -7.48
CA GLU A 472 -14.26 -15.19 -6.10
C GLU A 472 -13.88 -13.99 -5.23
N TRP A 473 -12.63 -13.52 -5.33
CA TRP A 473 -12.16 -12.39 -4.54
C TRP A 473 -12.88 -11.08 -4.92
N THR A 474 -13.10 -10.77 -6.21
CA THR A 474 -13.82 -9.55 -6.57
C THR A 474 -15.29 -9.61 -6.20
N ASP A 475 -15.92 -10.78 -6.30
CA ASP A 475 -17.31 -10.97 -5.89
C ASP A 475 -17.45 -10.82 -4.37
N GLN A 476 -16.45 -11.23 -3.60
CA GLN A 476 -16.38 -11.00 -2.16
C GLN A 476 -16.24 -9.51 -1.80
N VAL A 477 -15.33 -8.79 -2.45
CA VAL A 477 -15.15 -7.34 -2.26
C VAL A 477 -16.42 -6.56 -2.61
N LEU A 478 -17.16 -7.01 -3.62
CA LEU A 478 -18.41 -6.40 -4.07
C LEU A 478 -19.64 -6.86 -3.28
N GLY A 479 -19.49 -7.66 -2.22
CA GLY A 479 -20.60 -8.16 -1.40
C GLY A 479 -21.52 -9.16 -2.12
N LEU A 480 -21.08 -9.71 -3.25
CA LEU A 480 -21.81 -10.74 -4.02
C LEU A 480 -21.53 -12.15 -3.47
N LYS A 481 -20.49 -12.30 -2.64
CA LYS A 481 -20.10 -13.55 -1.97
C LYS A 481 -19.53 -13.24 -0.59
N GLU A 482 -19.71 -14.14 0.37
CA GLU A 482 -19.16 -14.00 1.73
C GLU A 482 -17.69 -14.50 1.83
N GLY A 483 -17.01 -14.12 2.92
CA GLY A 483 -15.73 -14.71 3.32
C GLY A 483 -14.48 -14.08 2.69
N ILE A 484 -14.47 -12.75 2.54
CA ILE A 484 -13.31 -12.01 2.02
C ILE A 484 -12.06 -12.22 2.90
N THR A 485 -12.23 -12.09 4.21
CA THR A 485 -11.21 -12.35 5.21
C THR A 485 -11.22 -13.84 5.53
N LYS A 486 -10.08 -14.52 5.34
CA LYS A 486 -9.93 -15.93 5.70
C LYS A 486 -9.18 -16.04 7.00
N TRP A 487 -9.86 -16.51 8.04
CA TRP A 487 -9.23 -16.89 9.29
C TRP A 487 -8.41 -18.15 9.05
N LYS A 488 -7.10 -18.02 9.20
CA LYS A 488 -6.23 -19.16 9.49
C LYS A 488 -6.00 -19.14 10.99
N ASP A 489 -5.45 -20.23 11.53
CA ASP A 489 -4.63 -20.07 12.73
C ASP A 489 -3.68 -18.90 12.35
N GLY A 490 -3.75 -17.76 13.08
CA GLY A 490 -3.08 -16.44 12.86
C GLY A 490 -3.15 -15.41 14.02
N CYS A 491 -2.05 -14.71 14.36
CA CYS A 491 -1.93 -13.78 15.51
C CYS A 491 -1.97 -12.32 15.03
N ALA A 492 -2.00 -12.16 13.71
CA ALA A 492 -2.06 -10.92 12.97
C ALA A 492 -3.12 -11.05 11.87
N LEU A 493 -3.62 -9.92 11.37
CA LEU A 493 -4.63 -9.89 10.33
C LEU A 493 -4.08 -10.51 9.02
N GLU A 494 -4.54 -11.74 8.73
CA GLU A 494 -4.21 -12.56 7.55
C GLU A 494 -2.79 -13.19 7.49
N GLU A 495 -2.12 -13.37 8.63
CA GLU A 495 -0.82 -14.08 8.71
C GLU A 495 -0.97 -15.44 9.44
N GLU A 496 -0.13 -16.42 9.09
CA GLU A 496 -0.21 -17.80 9.60
C GLU A 496 0.24 -17.89 11.09
N LEU A 497 -0.63 -18.28 12.02
CA LEU A 497 -0.32 -18.84 13.34
C LEU A 497 -0.02 -20.31 13.19
N GLN A 498 0.92 -20.65 14.03
CA GLN A 498 0.92 -21.87 14.78
C GLN A 498 -0.05 -21.76 15.97
N GLU A 499 -1.09 -22.60 16.00
CA GLU A 499 -1.83 -22.90 17.22
C GLU A 499 -0.80 -23.15 18.33
N ALA A 500 -0.85 -22.35 19.41
CA ALA A 500 0.00 -22.57 20.55
C ALA A 500 -0.40 -23.91 21.17
N THR A 501 0.23 -25.00 20.72
CA THR A 501 0.30 -26.22 21.53
C THR A 501 0.73 -25.78 22.91
N ARG A 502 -0.16 -25.99 23.87
CA ARG A 502 0.03 -25.83 25.30
C ARG A 502 1.32 -26.54 25.71
N ASP A 503 2.44 -25.85 25.62
CA ASP A 503 3.65 -26.17 26.36
C ASP A 503 4.24 -24.88 26.92
N ALA A 504 3.58 -24.40 27.96
CA ALA A 504 4.03 -23.30 28.81
C ALA A 504 5.29 -23.65 29.62
N ASN A 505 5.86 -24.86 29.49
CA ASN A 505 7.06 -25.27 30.22
C ASN A 505 8.33 -25.28 29.34
N GLY A 506 8.21 -25.26 28.00
CA GLY A 506 9.37 -25.35 27.09
C GLY A 506 10.15 -24.05 26.85
N LYS A 507 9.49 -22.87 26.87
CA LYS A 507 10.14 -21.58 26.52
C LYS A 507 10.68 -20.78 27.71
N CYS A 508 10.25 -21.06 28.94
CA CYS A 508 10.84 -20.46 30.15
C CYS A 508 12.02 -21.25 30.72
N ALA A 509 12.15 -22.55 30.40
CA ALA A 509 13.25 -23.38 30.89
C ALA A 509 14.61 -23.08 30.20
N GLY A 510 14.59 -22.57 28.96
CA GLY A 510 15.80 -22.19 28.23
C GLY A 510 16.46 -20.89 28.74
N ALA A 511 15.68 -19.97 29.30
CA ALA A 511 16.18 -18.68 29.80
C ALA A 511 16.70 -18.74 31.25
N MET A 512 16.29 -19.75 32.04
CA MET A 512 16.82 -19.96 33.41
C MET A 512 18.04 -20.89 33.48
N LEU A 513 18.36 -21.65 32.42
CA LEU A 513 19.54 -22.53 32.44
C LEU A 513 20.85 -21.81 32.04
N LEU A 514 20.75 -20.65 31.38
CA LEU A 514 21.93 -19.87 30.96
C LEU A 514 22.47 -18.92 32.05
N THR A 515 21.65 -18.62 33.07
CA THR A 515 22.04 -17.81 34.23
C THR A 515 22.49 -18.64 35.44
N ALA A 516 22.15 -19.93 35.49
CA ALA A 516 22.59 -20.83 36.57
C ALA A 516 23.95 -21.50 36.34
N THR A 517 24.49 -21.50 35.11
CA THR A 517 25.81 -22.08 34.79
C THR A 517 26.97 -21.08 34.83
N LEU A 518 26.71 -19.78 35.03
CA LEU A 518 27.74 -18.74 35.13
C LEU A 518 27.96 -18.19 36.55
N ALA A 519 27.33 -18.80 37.56
CA ALA A 519 27.54 -18.46 38.98
C ALA A 519 28.23 -19.60 39.78
N GLY A 520 28.98 -20.48 39.11
CA GLY A 520 29.49 -21.73 39.68
C GLY A 520 31.01 -21.90 39.80
N ILE A 521 31.83 -20.93 39.37
CA ILE A 521 33.30 -21.05 39.53
C ILE A 521 33.87 -19.70 39.95
N GLY A 522 33.95 -19.46 41.25
CA GLY A 522 34.85 -18.45 41.80
C GLY A 522 36.23 -19.07 42.05
N TYR A 523 37.30 -18.36 41.68
CA TYR A 523 38.53 -18.26 42.50
C TYR A 523 39.42 -17.07 42.05
N ALA A 524 39.59 -16.15 43.00
CA ALA A 524 40.74 -15.31 43.37
C ALA A 524 41.84 -14.84 42.37
N LEU A 525 42.04 -13.50 42.41
CA LEU A 525 43.29 -12.73 42.55
C LEU A 525 44.53 -13.08 41.69
N THR A 526 44.99 -12.14 40.85
CA THR A 526 46.21 -11.31 41.07
C THR A 526 46.56 -10.47 39.82
N ASN A 527 47.39 -9.44 40.05
CA ASN A 527 47.82 -8.34 39.18
C ASN A 527 48.47 -8.70 37.82
N ASN A 528 48.51 -7.66 36.96
CA ASN A 528 49.49 -7.34 35.90
C ASN A 528 49.21 -7.75 34.43
N VAL A 529 49.00 -6.70 33.61
CA VAL A 529 49.85 -6.27 32.47
C VAL A 529 50.10 -7.30 31.34
N PHE A 530 49.51 -6.97 30.17
CA PHE A 530 50.00 -7.12 28.79
C PHE A 530 50.08 -8.49 28.08
N PHE A 531 49.72 -8.43 26.79
CA PHE A 531 49.96 -9.37 25.68
C PHE A 531 49.18 -10.70 25.74
N LEU A 532 48.41 -11.11 24.74
CA LEU A 532 48.75 -11.20 23.32
C LEU A 532 47.47 -11.11 22.45
N CYS A 533 47.56 -10.35 21.36
CA CYS A 533 46.75 -10.53 20.17
C CYS A 533 46.73 -11.99 19.69
N THR A 534 45.82 -12.27 18.76
CA THR A 534 45.68 -13.50 17.96
C THR A 534 44.91 -14.66 18.60
N LEU A 535 43.58 -14.55 18.61
CA LEU A 535 42.74 -15.62 18.08
C LEU A 535 41.54 -15.00 17.37
N ILE A 536 41.71 -14.94 16.05
CA ILE A 536 40.73 -14.73 14.98
C ILE A 536 39.29 -14.98 15.46
N ILE A 537 38.57 -13.88 15.66
CA ILE A 537 37.12 -13.84 15.56
C ILE A 537 36.81 -14.49 14.21
N ARG A 538 36.11 -15.63 14.23
CA ARG A 538 35.37 -16.13 13.07
C ARG A 538 34.24 -15.13 12.77
N MET A 539 34.61 -13.96 12.27
CA MET A 539 33.89 -13.32 11.19
C MET A 539 34.15 -14.22 9.98
N GLN A 540 33.40 -15.32 9.91
CA GLN A 540 32.99 -15.72 8.59
C GLN A 540 32.10 -14.59 8.11
N ALA A 541 32.67 -13.74 7.25
CA ALA A 541 31.89 -13.08 6.24
C ALA A 541 30.89 -14.10 5.70
N SER A 542 29.61 -13.94 6.04
CA SER A 542 28.54 -14.53 5.25
C SER A 542 28.41 -13.71 3.97
N GLY A 543 29.48 -13.71 3.17
CA GLY A 543 29.40 -13.45 1.75
C GLY A 543 28.70 -14.65 1.13
N ARG A 544 27.37 -14.68 1.20
CA ARG A 544 26.60 -15.30 0.14
C ARG A 544 26.52 -14.26 -0.97
N CYS A 545 27.56 -14.24 -1.81
CA CYS A 545 27.48 -13.53 -3.07
C CYS A 545 26.28 -14.09 -3.82
N LEU A 546 25.21 -13.31 -3.94
CA LEU A 546 24.15 -13.40 -4.96
C LEU A 546 23.91 -14.85 -5.41
N ASP A 547 23.21 -15.62 -4.56
CA ASP A 547 23.02 -17.07 -4.74
C ASP A 547 22.24 -17.41 -6.03
N SER A 548 21.64 -16.42 -6.71
CA SER A 548 20.96 -16.56 -8.00
C SER A 548 21.48 -15.59 -9.06
N LEU A 549 21.41 -15.99 -10.35
CA LEU A 549 21.71 -15.12 -11.49
C LEU A 549 20.91 -13.80 -11.47
N ASN A 550 19.75 -13.80 -10.82
CA ASN A 550 18.85 -12.65 -10.72
C ASN A 550 19.21 -11.69 -9.57
N ASP A 551 19.95 -12.15 -8.56
CA ASP A 551 20.49 -11.26 -7.53
C ASP A 551 21.66 -10.41 -8.09
N GLY A 552 22.21 -10.78 -9.25
CA GLY A 552 23.31 -10.12 -9.98
C GLY A 552 23.06 -8.71 -10.55
N LEU A 553 21.91 -8.09 -10.26
CA LEU A 553 21.53 -6.79 -10.82
C LEU A 553 22.35 -5.67 -10.16
N LEU A 554 22.83 -4.68 -10.94
CA LEU A 554 23.64 -3.59 -10.37
C LEU A 554 22.80 -2.58 -9.58
N THR A 555 21.68 -2.18 -10.15
CA THR A 555 20.71 -1.24 -9.55
C THR A 555 19.31 -1.65 -9.94
N GLU A 556 18.34 -1.49 -9.03
CA GLU A 556 16.92 -1.79 -9.31
C GLU A 556 15.98 -0.82 -8.60
N CYS A 557 14.69 -0.89 -8.94
CA CYS A 557 13.66 -0.25 -8.12
C CYS A 557 13.66 -0.90 -6.72
N PRO A 558 13.49 -0.14 -5.61
CA PRO A 558 13.64 -0.69 -4.26
C PRO A 558 12.73 -1.88 -3.92
N TRP A 559 11.56 -1.96 -4.56
CA TRP A 559 10.57 -3.02 -4.38
C TRP A 559 10.68 -4.19 -5.37
N ASP A 560 11.73 -4.24 -6.21
CA ASP A 560 11.88 -5.32 -7.18
C ASP A 560 12.08 -6.67 -6.49
N SER A 561 11.13 -7.58 -6.69
CA SER A 561 11.10 -8.89 -6.03
C SER A 561 12.28 -9.81 -6.36
N ARG A 562 13.01 -9.55 -7.44
CA ARG A 562 14.16 -10.36 -7.89
C ARG A 562 15.37 -10.22 -6.97
N VAL A 563 15.47 -9.11 -6.23
CA VAL A 563 16.50 -8.89 -5.23
C VAL A 563 15.92 -9.18 -3.85
N LYS A 564 16.74 -9.67 -2.92
CA LYS A 564 16.42 -9.66 -1.48
C LYS A 564 16.48 -8.26 -0.88
N GLY A 565 15.82 -7.31 -1.52
CA GLY A 565 15.73 -5.91 -1.13
C GLY A 565 14.52 -5.63 -0.24
N VAL A 566 14.06 -4.39 -0.30
CA VAL A 566 12.98 -3.88 0.53
C VAL A 566 11.67 -4.58 0.16
N PHE A 567 10.98 -5.12 1.16
CA PHE A 567 9.65 -5.69 1.02
C PHE A 567 8.74 -4.99 2.03
N PHE A 568 7.70 -4.32 1.52
CA PHE A 568 6.81 -3.50 2.32
C PHE A 568 5.36 -3.78 1.97
N HIS A 569 4.47 -3.35 2.85
CA HIS A 569 3.05 -3.25 2.58
C HIS A 569 2.62 -1.79 2.70
N GLN A 570 1.57 -1.42 1.97
CA GLN A 570 1.00 -0.09 2.03
C GLN A 570 -0.51 -0.20 2.30
N THR A 571 -0.97 0.40 3.39
CA THR A 571 -2.40 0.59 3.65
C THR A 571 -2.78 2.03 3.35
N THR A 572 -4.01 2.25 2.90
CA THR A 572 -4.52 3.58 2.57
C THR A 572 -6.02 3.63 2.71
N PHE A 573 -6.50 4.58 3.49
CA PHE A 573 -7.92 4.85 3.69
C PHE A 573 -8.20 6.35 3.70
N SER A 574 -9.39 6.74 3.28
CA SER A 574 -9.87 8.12 3.29
C SER A 574 -10.76 8.40 4.46
N ILE A 575 -10.51 9.51 5.16
CA ILE A 575 -11.40 10.01 6.21
C ILE A 575 -11.95 11.37 5.77
N SER A 576 -13.27 11.54 5.93
CA SER A 576 -13.95 12.83 5.73
C SER A 576 -13.24 13.96 6.45
N LEU A 577 -13.12 15.14 5.82
CA LEU A 577 -12.56 16.33 6.47
C LEU A 577 -13.22 16.64 7.83
N SER A 578 -14.50 16.33 7.98
CA SER A 578 -15.25 16.51 9.24
C SER A 578 -14.77 15.65 10.41
N LYS A 579 -14.01 14.58 10.13
CA LYS A 579 -13.56 13.57 11.10
C LYS A 579 -12.04 13.51 11.24
N VAL A 580 -11.30 14.11 10.30
CA VAL A 580 -9.83 14.03 10.23
C VAL A 580 -9.16 14.51 11.52
N LYS A 581 -9.59 15.66 12.06
CA LYS A 581 -9.04 16.20 13.30
C LYS A 581 -9.07 15.17 14.44
N ASN A 582 -10.25 14.61 14.69
CA ASN A 582 -10.44 13.62 15.75
C ASN A 582 -9.60 12.36 15.52
N PHE A 583 -9.46 11.92 14.26
CA PHE A 583 -8.61 10.77 13.94
C PHE A 583 -7.13 11.05 14.24
N ILE A 584 -6.62 12.22 13.85
CA ILE A 584 -5.24 12.62 14.13
C ILE A 584 -5.00 12.69 15.63
N GLU A 585 -5.91 13.31 16.39
CA GLU A 585 -5.82 13.40 17.85
C GLU A 585 -5.80 12.02 18.52
N ASP A 586 -6.57 11.06 18.02
CA ASP A 586 -6.55 9.70 18.57
C ASP A 586 -5.27 8.94 18.21
N VAL A 587 -4.72 9.13 17.00
CA VAL A 587 -3.38 8.60 16.68
C VAL A 587 -2.30 9.27 17.53
N GLN A 588 -2.40 10.57 17.82
CA GLN A 588 -1.47 11.25 18.75
C GLN A 588 -1.56 10.66 20.17
N LYS A 589 -2.77 10.36 20.67
CA LYS A 589 -2.91 9.64 21.94
C LYS A 589 -2.25 8.27 21.91
N LEU A 590 -2.33 7.54 20.80
CA LEU A 590 -1.60 6.26 20.66
C LEU A 590 -0.08 6.43 20.75
N VAL A 591 0.47 7.55 20.25
CA VAL A 591 1.91 7.88 20.40
C VAL A 591 2.28 8.13 21.87
N GLU A 592 1.38 8.73 22.65
CA GLU A 592 1.58 9.05 24.07
C GLU A 592 1.44 7.82 25.00
N LEU A 593 0.82 6.73 24.54
CA LEU A 593 0.62 5.52 25.35
C LEU A 593 1.92 4.72 25.52
N GLU A 594 2.25 4.35 26.75
CA GLU A 594 3.39 3.46 27.07
C GLU A 594 3.05 1.97 26.84
N PRO A 595 3.72 1.24 25.91
CA PRO A 595 3.48 -0.19 25.66
C PRO A 595 3.74 -1.09 26.88
N LYS A 596 4.61 -0.66 27.81
CA LYS A 596 4.90 -1.42 29.05
C LYS A 596 3.70 -1.52 29.99
N ALA A 597 2.70 -0.66 29.88
CA ALA A 597 1.45 -0.77 30.65
C ALA A 597 0.62 -2.02 30.28
N LEU A 598 0.83 -2.59 29.08
CA LEU A 598 0.14 -3.80 28.63
C LEU A 598 0.84 -5.10 29.08
N CYS A 599 2.15 -5.05 29.36
CA CYS A 599 2.92 -6.21 29.83
C CYS A 599 2.54 -6.65 31.26
N GLY A 600 2.02 -5.75 32.10
CA GLY A 600 1.53 -6.08 33.44
C GLY A 600 0.25 -6.93 33.45
N VAL A 601 -0.56 -6.83 32.38
CA VAL A 601 -1.84 -7.53 32.23
C VAL A 601 -1.67 -8.97 31.73
N VAL A 602 -0.55 -9.27 31.08
CA VAL A 602 -0.23 -10.63 30.58
C VAL A 602 0.51 -11.47 31.64
N ALA A 603 1.17 -10.83 32.61
CA ALA A 603 1.95 -11.52 33.64
C ALA A 603 1.14 -11.98 34.87
N SER A 604 -0.13 -11.58 35.00
CA SER A 604 -0.95 -11.83 36.19
C SER A 604 -2.13 -12.77 35.91
N ASN A 605 -1.81 -14.06 35.84
CA ASN A 605 -2.72 -15.23 35.92
C ASN A 605 -3.85 -15.32 34.89
N GLY A 606 -3.68 -16.27 33.96
CA GLY A 606 -4.58 -16.52 32.84
C GLY A 606 -6.06 -16.71 33.18
N ILE A 607 -6.88 -15.92 32.49
CA ILE A 607 -8.12 -16.15 31.72
C ILE A 607 -8.27 -14.81 30.96
N PRO A 608 -8.53 -14.77 29.63
CA PRO A 608 -8.60 -13.50 28.92
C PRO A 608 -9.87 -12.75 29.35
N MET A 609 -9.73 -11.80 30.27
CA MET A 609 -10.69 -10.72 30.46
C MET A 609 -10.11 -9.46 29.81
N LEU A 610 -10.64 -9.09 28.64
CA LEU A 610 -10.51 -7.73 28.12
C LEU A 610 -11.26 -6.80 29.09
N TYR A 611 -10.53 -6.02 29.89
CA TYR A 611 -11.09 -4.83 30.52
C TYR A 611 -11.14 -3.73 29.48
N VAL A 612 -12.33 -3.53 28.90
CA VAL A 612 -12.66 -2.32 28.14
C VAL A 612 -13.15 -1.30 29.17
N THR A 613 -12.36 -0.28 29.47
CA THR A 613 -12.92 0.94 30.09
C THR A 613 -13.80 1.62 29.05
N ALA A 614 -14.92 2.22 29.47
CA ALA A 614 -15.85 2.91 28.57
C ALA A 614 -15.08 3.79 27.57
N SER A 615 -15.06 3.34 26.31
CA SER A 615 -14.34 3.95 25.21
C SER A 615 -15.36 4.27 24.13
N SER A 616 -15.30 5.48 23.59
CA SER A 616 -16.12 5.93 22.46
C SER A 616 -15.70 5.32 21.11
N VAL A 617 -14.93 4.22 21.12
CA VAL A 617 -14.45 3.47 19.95
C VAL A 617 -15.43 2.32 19.65
N TYR A 618 -15.69 2.04 18.38
CA TYR A 618 -16.79 1.24 17.81
C TYR A 618 -16.91 -0.24 18.28
N LEU A 619 -15.94 -0.78 19.02
CA LEU A 619 -16.06 -2.08 19.71
C LEU A 619 -16.28 -1.97 21.24
N GLY A 620 -16.39 -0.76 21.78
CA GLY A 620 -16.77 -0.48 23.16
C GLY A 620 -18.30 -0.55 23.34
N LYS A 621 -18.74 -1.31 24.34
CA LYS A 621 -20.15 -1.30 24.76
C LYS A 621 -20.51 0.06 25.37
N SER A 622 -21.78 0.44 25.24
CA SER A 622 -22.32 1.72 25.72
C SER A 622 -22.46 1.83 27.25
N GLU A 623 -22.23 0.75 28.01
CA GLU A 623 -22.29 0.70 29.48
C GLU A 623 -21.29 -0.34 30.01
N ASP A 624 -20.80 -0.13 31.25
CA ASP A 624 -19.87 -1.02 31.95
C ASP A 624 -20.49 -2.42 32.12
N ALA A 625 -19.89 -3.46 31.52
CA ALA A 625 -20.35 -4.85 31.67
C ALA A 625 -19.21 -5.86 31.66
N VAL A 626 -19.29 -6.85 32.57
CA VAL A 626 -18.41 -8.02 32.64
C VAL A 626 -19.08 -9.19 31.93
N HIS A 627 -18.36 -9.87 31.02
CA HIS A 627 -18.79 -11.16 30.47
C HIS A 627 -17.72 -12.21 30.74
N ALA A 628 -18.14 -13.37 31.26
CA ALA A 628 -17.30 -14.54 31.46
C ALA A 628 -17.94 -15.71 30.71
N ASP A 629 -17.23 -16.28 29.74
CA ASP A 629 -17.61 -17.54 29.10
C ASP A 629 -17.07 -18.69 29.96
N PHE A 630 -17.96 -19.59 30.38
CA PHE A 630 -17.60 -20.77 31.19
C PHE A 630 -17.56 -22.01 30.31
N ASP A 631 -16.36 -22.50 30.01
CA ASP A 631 -16.18 -23.83 29.42
C ASP A 631 -16.10 -24.87 30.55
N ILE A 632 -17.21 -25.56 30.83
CA ILE A 632 -17.28 -26.59 31.87
C ILE A 632 -16.72 -27.90 31.32
N THR A 633 -15.46 -28.20 31.67
CA THR A 633 -14.89 -29.55 31.48
C THR A 633 -14.93 -30.33 32.80
N TYR A 634 -15.74 -31.39 32.83
CA TYR A 634 -15.93 -32.28 33.98
C TYR A 634 -14.67 -33.12 34.25
N TYR A 635 -14.13 -33.09 35.47
CA TYR A 635 -13.19 -34.10 35.98
C TYR A 635 -13.85 -34.87 37.12
N PRO A 636 -13.83 -36.21 37.13
CA PRO A 636 -14.40 -36.99 38.22
C PRO A 636 -13.45 -36.95 39.41
N SER A 637 -13.83 -36.26 40.49
CA SER A 637 -13.22 -36.44 41.80
C SER A 637 -14.28 -36.88 42.81
N LYS A 638 -13.86 -37.78 43.70
CA LYS A 638 -14.67 -38.36 44.77
C LYS A 638 -15.14 -37.28 45.75
N ASP A 639 -16.41 -37.44 46.14
CA ASP A 639 -17.17 -36.80 47.20
C ASP A 639 -17.82 -35.42 46.99
N PRO A 640 -19.06 -35.26 47.50
CA PRO A 640 -20.04 -34.27 47.07
C PRO A 640 -19.99 -33.02 47.95
N TYR A 641 -20.46 -31.86 47.48
CA TYR A 641 -21.37 -30.97 48.21
C TYR A 641 -21.62 -29.64 47.45
N TRP A 642 -22.92 -29.42 47.16
CA TRP A 642 -23.67 -28.16 46.89
C TRP A 642 -23.35 -27.32 45.62
N LEU A 643 -24.18 -27.30 44.56
CA LEU A 643 -25.50 -26.64 44.34
C LEU A 643 -25.48 -25.10 44.44
N LEU A 644 -25.73 -24.42 43.30
CA LEU A 644 -26.84 -23.47 43.12
C LEU A 644 -26.99 -22.99 41.66
N GLU A 645 -28.20 -22.55 41.35
CA GLU A 645 -28.98 -22.77 40.13
C GLU A 645 -29.60 -21.43 39.63
N PHE A 646 -30.07 -21.40 38.37
CA PHE A 646 -30.99 -20.41 37.71
C PHE A 646 -30.39 -19.09 37.16
N SER A 647 -30.83 -18.49 36.04
CA SER A 647 -31.83 -18.81 34.99
C SER A 647 -31.70 -17.89 33.76
N LYS A 648 -32.12 -18.39 32.58
CA LYS A 648 -32.47 -17.69 31.31
C LYS A 648 -33.08 -16.28 31.44
N THR A 649 -32.80 -15.37 30.47
CA THR A 649 -33.82 -14.85 29.51
C THR A 649 -33.23 -14.08 28.30
N TYR A 650 -33.99 -14.10 27.19
CA TYR A 650 -33.80 -13.61 25.82
C TYR A 650 -33.67 -12.08 25.62
N SER A 651 -33.03 -11.63 24.51
CA SER A 651 -33.69 -10.87 23.41
C SER A 651 -32.71 -10.44 22.29
N LYS A 652 -33.19 -10.56 21.04
CA LYS A 652 -32.62 -10.06 19.78
C LYS A 652 -32.39 -8.54 19.75
N ARG A 653 -31.29 -8.08 19.15
CA ARG A 653 -31.26 -7.34 17.87
C ARG A 653 -29.85 -7.32 17.31
#